data_AF-A0A4Q7UEP7-F1
#
_entry.id   AF-A0A4Q7UEP7-F1
#
_cell.length_a   1.000
_cell.length_b   1.000
_cell.length_c   1.000
_cell.angle_alpha   90.00
_cell.angle_beta   90.00
_cell.angle_gamma   90.00
#
_symmetry.space_group_name_H-M   'P 1'
#
loop_
_entity.id
_entity.type
_entity.pdbx_description
1 polymer ?
#
loop_
_entity_poly.entity_id
_entity_poly.type
_entity_poly.pdbx_seq_one_letter_code
_entity_poly.pdbx_strand_id
1 'polypeptide(L)'
;MASIDDAVQTEAPRSRSRLRGGLVTVGTVAALLAAMGLTVLGLGAADNAVANYDASSWLWSAARSELARVNGVTARVDTRTEIPAARQHPMQITQTDRLLLLRDLQTGQISSLDLATLQLSATTRTTPGLGVSVALHEDAAFVVDAVQGIVRQLDPRSLTPVGEPVRYPPGITGGTFDGKGRLWIAVPSQGTVSAITAAKLPSAPASAAPAGAGLSPQQVESYDVADASHDLAVSTLDDGVVVLDRTAGRLVRVQGGEVHPTPLTLSGTAALPTRTSGSRVPVTVTADRRVLVVGDGGQESAFTVPGEGDRLSPAVAWADRFYCADEATGTIYSFDAAGQLVETIRGRANGPLELEVRENHLFINAPDSATARVVDDKHQVREVNKYANDVLGGDPPPVAPPPPPPKKPRVGKPSAPRSVTAAAGNAQARVSWRPAAANGAEIIKYVVEGADQRLEVGANQRAVEVKGLTNGETYRFSVHAVNAKGDGPARTSNPVTPTAAVPDPPASVTAQERPDGTVLVKWPAANGQGNAIARYAVTASSAGTNAPAGESTKTELVVPAGELEYGTQYAFTVVAVNSKGAGSAASPVSNTVVPFAAPGRPLELRAGTVANQPGAVTVQWAPAEANGRPVTKYLVDVGGRVSEVTETRTTVTGLGNGQNVTVKVKAVNEAGPGPEATATARTVAEPRVTVTGSSSTATGATVTFTVDAGGGQAACSLSTPGEPAKAGACSSITMTGLTPGTDYTFTVTATNAAGKGTAKTGEKTLPLYGIATCRNGASGPEATYCDRDRDGRNGNEIFSVARQDNDKQVGWAKPGSRLQAYCKKSGEEVYAYIYNNDKRSTWWVQVNYEGKNYIPWAWLNLEGGDNINTLPTC
;
A
#
# COMPACT_ATOMS: atom_id res chain seq x y z
N MET A 1 36.31 75.04 12.86
CA MET A 1 37.43 74.37 12.15
C MET A 1 36.80 73.27 11.32
N ALA A 2 36.37 73.61 10.10
CA ALA A 2 37.04 73.36 8.80
C ALA A 2 36.84 71.91 8.28
N SER A 3 36.49 71.61 7.03
CA SER A 3 35.62 72.19 5.98
C SER A 3 35.65 71.21 4.78
N ILE A 4 34.59 71.17 3.95
CA ILE A 4 34.62 71.12 2.46
C ILE A 4 35.09 69.80 1.80
N ASP A 5 34.54 69.26 0.70
CA ASP A 5 33.34 69.51 -0.14
C ASP A 5 33.26 68.37 -1.20
N ASP A 6 32.03 68.08 -1.65
CA ASP A 6 31.50 67.99 -3.04
C ASP A 6 32.47 67.78 -4.24
N ALA A 7 32.08 67.28 -5.41
CA ALA A 7 30.93 66.55 -5.99
C ALA A 7 31.25 66.46 -7.52
N VAL A 8 30.35 65.81 -8.27
CA VAL A 8 29.86 66.18 -9.62
C VAL A 8 29.86 65.02 -10.65
N GLN A 9 28.69 64.95 -11.29
CA GLN A 9 28.12 64.02 -12.26
C GLN A 9 28.49 64.31 -13.73
N THR A 10 27.84 63.52 -14.61
CA THR A 10 27.44 63.72 -16.04
C THR A 10 28.28 62.89 -17.03
N GLU A 11 27.77 62.25 -18.08
CA GLU A 11 26.43 62.12 -18.70
C GLU A 11 26.45 60.91 -19.70
N ALA A 12 25.28 60.51 -20.20
CA ALA A 12 25.02 59.39 -21.14
C ALA A 12 25.44 59.72 -22.61
N PRO A 13 25.17 58.94 -23.72
CA PRO A 13 23.93 58.20 -24.05
C PRO A 13 24.04 56.89 -24.91
N ARG A 14 22.85 56.35 -25.25
CA ARG A 14 22.48 55.09 -25.94
C ARG A 14 22.83 55.00 -27.45
N SER A 15 22.99 53.77 -27.98
CA SER A 15 22.46 53.38 -29.32
C SER A 15 22.30 51.85 -29.51
N ARG A 16 21.40 51.43 -30.41
CA ARG A 16 21.07 50.05 -30.86
C ARG A 16 21.79 49.73 -32.18
N SER A 17 22.25 48.49 -32.43
CA SER A 17 21.83 47.65 -33.61
C SER A 17 22.53 46.25 -33.73
N ARG A 18 21.71 45.25 -34.12
CA ARG A 18 21.84 44.10 -35.06
C ARG A 18 23.09 43.18 -35.19
N LEU A 19 22.81 41.88 -34.93
CA LEU A 19 23.00 40.63 -35.72
C LEU A 19 24.39 40.06 -36.15
N ARG A 20 24.55 38.76 -35.78
CA ARG A 20 25.19 37.60 -36.45
C ARG A 20 26.71 37.36 -36.35
N GLY A 21 27.05 36.25 -35.66
CA GLY A 21 27.79 35.10 -36.24
C GLY A 21 29.24 34.90 -35.81
N GLY A 22 29.58 33.68 -35.33
CA GLY A 22 30.96 33.17 -35.28
C GLY A 22 31.29 32.34 -34.03
N LEU A 23 31.66 31.08 -34.22
CA LEU A 23 31.73 29.99 -33.25
C LEU A 23 33.21 29.62 -32.94
N VAL A 24 33.47 29.17 -31.70
CA VAL A 24 34.53 28.22 -31.22
C VAL A 24 36.01 28.61 -31.32
N THR A 25 36.73 28.66 -30.18
CA THR A 25 37.70 27.63 -29.71
C THR A 25 38.53 28.11 -28.51
N VAL A 26 38.94 27.15 -27.66
CA VAL A 26 39.91 27.26 -26.55
C VAL A 26 39.35 27.68 -25.18
N GLY A 27 38.60 26.79 -24.53
CA GLY A 27 38.20 26.93 -23.12
C GLY A 27 37.98 25.62 -22.35
N THR A 28 38.28 24.45 -22.94
CA THR A 28 37.95 23.14 -22.36
C THR A 28 39.15 22.25 -22.02
N VAL A 29 40.39 22.67 -22.31
CA VAL A 29 41.59 21.86 -22.04
C VAL A 29 42.25 22.20 -20.69
N ALA A 30 41.96 23.36 -20.09
CA ALA A 30 42.55 23.75 -18.79
C ALA A 30 41.78 23.19 -17.57
N ALA A 31 40.48 22.88 -17.70
CA ALA A 31 39.68 22.35 -16.59
C ALA A 31 39.90 20.85 -16.31
N LEU A 32 40.34 20.08 -17.32
CA LEU A 32 40.56 18.64 -17.20
C LEU A 32 41.91 18.27 -16.55
N LEU A 33 42.90 19.17 -16.57
CA LEU A 33 44.20 18.93 -15.93
C LEU A 33 44.24 19.31 -14.45
N ALA A 34 43.31 20.15 -13.96
CA ALA A 34 43.14 20.40 -12.53
C ALA A 34 42.36 19.27 -11.82
N ALA A 35 41.53 18.53 -12.54
CA ALA A 35 40.73 17.43 -11.99
C ALA A 35 41.49 16.10 -11.86
N MET A 36 42.58 15.88 -12.61
CA MET A 36 43.40 14.65 -12.52
C MET A 36 44.62 14.76 -11.59
N GLY A 37 44.97 15.95 -11.11
CA GLY A 37 46.09 16.14 -10.16
C GLY A 37 45.75 15.87 -8.69
N LEU A 38 44.46 15.75 -8.34
CA LEU A 38 43.98 15.60 -6.96
C LEU A 38 43.73 14.14 -6.52
N THR A 39 44.00 13.16 -7.38
CA THR A 39 43.84 11.73 -7.06
C THR A 39 45.14 11.00 -6.68
N VAL A 40 46.29 11.70 -6.62
CA VAL A 40 47.60 11.07 -6.36
C VAL A 40 48.27 11.52 -5.04
N LEU A 41 47.69 12.47 -4.30
CA LEU A 41 48.19 12.84 -2.97
C LEU A 41 47.06 12.73 -1.95
N GLY A 42 47.10 11.66 -1.16
CA GLY A 42 46.08 11.26 -0.18
C GLY A 42 45.82 12.28 0.93
N LEU A 43 45.01 13.29 0.63
CA LEU A 43 44.36 14.19 1.59
C LEU A 43 42.88 14.28 1.23
N GLY A 44 42.14 13.22 1.57
CA GLY A 44 40.69 13.16 1.51
C GLY A 44 40.13 12.81 2.88
N ALA A 45 40.35 13.69 3.85
CA ALA A 45 39.78 13.60 5.20
C ALA A 45 39.64 15.01 5.78
N ALA A 46 38.59 15.72 5.37
CA ALA A 46 37.93 16.74 6.18
C ALA A 46 36.64 17.16 5.46
N ASP A 47 35.58 17.29 6.25
CA ASP A 47 34.31 17.94 5.94
C ASP A 47 33.26 17.17 5.12
N ASN A 48 32.89 16.01 5.66
CA ASN A 48 31.47 15.62 5.76
C ASN A 48 31.14 15.34 7.23
N ALA A 49 31.41 16.33 8.08
CA ALA A 49 30.75 16.38 9.38
C ALA A 49 29.30 16.80 9.12
N VAL A 50 28.42 15.81 8.97
CA VAL A 50 26.98 16.00 9.19
C VAL A 50 26.83 16.31 10.67
N ALA A 51 27.07 17.56 11.05
CA ALA A 51 26.79 18.07 12.37
C ALA A 51 25.26 18.15 12.49
N ASN A 52 24.70 17.11 13.11
CA ASN A 52 23.52 17.11 13.97
C ASN A 52 23.01 18.51 14.29
N TYR A 53 21.88 18.93 13.71
CA TYR A 53 20.90 19.82 14.38
C TYR A 53 19.51 19.84 13.71
N ASP A 54 19.20 18.90 12.80
CA ASP A 54 17.85 18.73 12.28
C ASP A 54 17.27 17.40 12.76
N ALA A 55 16.17 17.46 13.50
CA ALA A 55 15.42 16.33 14.01
C ALA A 55 15.27 15.22 12.95
N SER A 56 15.94 14.08 13.07
CA SER A 56 15.97 13.05 12.02
C SER A 56 15.56 11.67 12.54
N SER A 57 14.84 10.90 11.71
CA SER A 57 14.51 9.49 11.98
C SER A 57 14.78 8.62 10.75
N TRP A 58 15.26 7.40 10.98
CA TRP A 58 15.47 6.40 9.94
C TRP A 58 14.27 5.47 9.80
N LEU A 59 13.59 5.55 8.66
CA LEU A 59 12.35 4.82 8.39
C LEU A 59 12.60 3.64 7.44
N TRP A 60 12.04 2.47 7.76
CA TRP A 60 12.13 1.27 6.92
C TRP A 60 11.12 1.26 5.77
N SER A 61 11.56 0.69 4.65
CA SER A 61 10.71 0.34 3.51
C SER A 61 10.90 -1.13 3.14
N ALA A 62 9.99 -1.98 3.63
CA ALA A 62 9.97 -3.41 3.30
C ALA A 62 9.84 -3.63 1.79
N ALA A 63 9.07 -2.79 1.09
CA ALA A 63 8.88 -2.92 -0.35
C ALA A 63 10.16 -2.71 -1.19
N ARG A 64 11.09 -1.88 -0.70
CA ARG A 64 12.34 -1.56 -1.40
C ARG A 64 13.58 -2.20 -0.78
N SER A 65 13.48 -2.75 0.43
CA SER A 65 14.64 -3.18 1.21
C SER A 65 15.58 -2.01 1.52
N GLU A 66 15.01 -0.84 1.85
CA GLU A 66 15.77 0.41 2.02
C GLU A 66 15.41 1.07 3.36
N LEU A 67 16.40 1.69 4.00
CA LEU A 67 16.23 2.67 5.06
C LEU A 67 16.33 4.07 4.48
N ALA A 68 15.38 4.94 4.83
CA ALA A 68 15.37 6.34 4.44
C ALA A 68 15.56 7.23 5.67
N ARG A 69 16.59 8.07 5.68
CA ARG A 69 16.74 9.13 6.70
C ARG A 69 15.80 10.26 6.36
N VAL A 70 14.83 10.51 7.23
CA VAL A 70 13.82 11.56 7.07
C VAL A 70 14.12 12.71 8.02
N ASN A 71 14.25 13.90 7.46
CA ASN A 71 14.37 15.15 8.20
C ASN A 71 12.97 15.60 8.65
N GLY A 72 12.78 15.75 9.96
CA GLY A 72 11.54 16.14 10.61
C GLY A 72 11.13 17.58 10.31
N VAL A 73 12.09 18.48 10.09
CA VAL A 73 11.81 19.88 9.76
C VAL A 73 11.35 19.99 8.30
N THR A 74 12.06 19.37 7.36
CA THR A 74 11.73 19.52 5.92
C THR A 74 10.74 18.49 5.41
N ALA A 75 10.50 17.42 6.16
CA ALA A 75 9.74 16.23 5.74
C ALA A 75 10.27 15.64 4.42
N ARG A 76 11.60 15.62 4.25
CA ARG A 76 12.28 15.07 3.08
C ARG A 76 13.22 13.95 3.46
N VAL A 77 13.49 13.09 2.48
CA VAL A 77 14.51 12.06 2.58
C VAL A 77 15.86 12.71 2.24
N ASP A 78 16.76 12.71 3.21
CA ASP A 78 18.12 13.26 3.04
C ASP A 78 19.05 12.24 2.40
N THR A 79 18.95 10.98 2.84
CA THR A 79 19.79 9.88 2.38
C THR A 79 19.08 8.54 2.51
N ARG A 80 19.61 7.52 1.82
CA ARG A 80 19.10 6.16 1.83
C ARG A 80 20.24 5.15 1.89
N THR A 81 19.96 4.04 2.54
CA THR A 81 20.83 2.85 2.54
C THR A 81 20.00 1.63 2.19
N GLU A 82 20.44 0.87 1.19
CA GLU A 82 19.88 -0.44 0.90
C GLU A 82 20.33 -1.45 1.96
N ILE A 83 19.39 -2.26 2.42
CA ILE A 83 19.65 -3.42 3.28
C ILE A 83 19.57 -4.66 2.39
N PRO A 84 20.68 -5.35 2.11
CA PRO A 84 20.67 -6.50 1.22
C PRO A 84 19.77 -7.63 1.73
N ALA A 85 19.07 -8.30 0.82
CA ALA A 85 18.30 -9.51 1.09
C ALA A 85 17.19 -9.38 2.16
N ALA A 86 16.66 -8.18 2.39
CA ALA A 86 15.60 -7.90 3.36
C ALA A 86 14.28 -7.41 2.71
N ARG A 87 14.11 -7.59 1.39
CA ARG A 87 12.89 -7.16 0.70
C ARG A 87 11.69 -7.97 1.20
N GLN A 88 10.61 -7.28 1.55
CA GLN A 88 9.40 -7.84 2.20
C GLN A 88 9.67 -8.42 3.60
N HIS A 89 10.86 -8.27 4.16
CA HIS A 89 11.13 -8.72 5.52
C HIS A 89 10.59 -7.69 6.51
N PRO A 90 9.88 -8.13 7.56
CA PRO A 90 9.59 -7.26 8.70
C PRO A 90 10.89 -6.98 9.45
N MET A 91 11.15 -5.71 9.76
CA MET A 91 12.37 -5.26 10.43
C MET A 91 12.00 -4.55 11.73
N GLN A 92 12.72 -4.85 12.81
CA GLN A 92 12.77 -4.00 13.99
C GLN A 92 13.96 -3.05 13.84
N ILE A 93 13.70 -1.75 13.94
CA ILE A 93 14.73 -0.70 13.92
C ILE A 93 14.85 -0.14 15.33
N THR A 94 16.06 0.04 15.81
CA THR A 94 16.31 0.83 17.02
C THR A 94 17.46 1.77 16.75
N GLN A 95 17.29 3.04 17.15
CA GLN A 95 18.13 4.13 16.67
C GLN A 95 18.59 5.05 17.79
N THR A 96 19.87 5.43 17.73
CA THR A 96 20.47 6.54 18.49
C THR A 96 21.06 7.54 17.51
N ASP A 97 21.63 8.61 18.04
CA ASP A 97 22.25 9.67 17.23
C ASP A 97 23.51 9.19 16.49
N ARG A 98 24.03 8.01 16.86
CA ARG A 98 25.29 7.46 16.33
C ARG A 98 25.12 6.11 15.63
N LEU A 99 24.21 5.25 16.09
CA LEU A 99 24.10 3.86 15.64
C LEU A 99 22.65 3.49 15.34
N LEU A 100 22.50 2.61 14.35
CA LEU A 100 21.27 1.87 14.08
C LEU A 100 21.48 0.38 14.34
N LEU A 101 20.58 -0.22 15.11
CA LEU A 101 20.43 -1.66 15.17
C LEU A 101 19.21 -2.09 14.35
N LEU A 102 19.47 -2.97 13.39
CA LEU A 102 18.49 -3.50 12.45
C LEU A 102 18.34 -4.98 12.73
N ARG A 103 17.18 -5.39 13.23
CA ARG A 103 16.86 -6.81 13.40
C ARG A 103 15.86 -7.24 12.35
N ASP A 104 16.28 -8.16 11.50
CA ASP A 104 15.42 -8.89 10.59
C ASP A 104 14.60 -9.91 11.39
N LEU A 105 13.30 -9.67 11.52
CA LEU A 105 12.39 -10.50 12.29
C LEU A 105 12.19 -11.88 11.63
N GLN A 106 12.51 -12.04 10.35
CA GLN A 106 12.36 -13.29 9.62
C GLN A 106 13.62 -14.16 9.67
N THR A 107 14.80 -13.58 9.54
CA THR A 107 16.07 -14.34 9.59
C THR A 107 16.70 -14.37 10.97
N GLY A 108 16.24 -13.50 11.88
CA GLY A 108 16.84 -13.28 13.19
C GLY A 108 18.20 -12.56 13.13
N GLN A 109 18.63 -12.11 11.94
CA GLN A 109 19.87 -11.37 11.78
C GLN A 109 19.76 -9.99 12.42
N ILE A 110 20.71 -9.65 13.26
CA ILE A 110 20.90 -8.30 13.80
C ILE A 110 22.11 -7.71 13.10
N SER A 111 21.96 -6.50 12.57
CA SER A 111 23.03 -5.75 11.95
C SER A 111 23.17 -4.39 12.61
N SER A 112 24.40 -3.97 12.87
CA SER A 112 24.72 -2.64 13.36
C SER A 112 25.18 -1.78 12.19
N LEU A 113 24.64 -0.58 12.08
CA LEU A 113 24.94 0.40 11.04
C LEU A 113 25.44 1.69 11.70
N ASP A 114 26.66 2.08 11.35
CA ASP A 114 27.27 3.32 11.85
C ASP A 114 26.74 4.50 11.02
N LEU A 115 26.14 5.49 11.68
CA LEU A 115 25.49 6.61 11.02
C LEU A 115 26.46 7.65 10.45
N ALA A 116 27.72 7.67 10.90
CA ALA A 116 28.75 8.55 10.34
C ALA A 116 29.27 8.02 9.00
N THR A 117 29.36 6.69 8.86
CA THR A 117 29.88 6.04 7.64
C THR A 117 28.79 5.50 6.71
N LEU A 118 27.57 5.31 7.22
CA LEU A 118 26.47 4.58 6.57
C LEU A 118 26.84 3.16 6.16
N GLN A 119 27.79 2.53 6.88
CA GLN A 119 28.22 1.16 6.64
C GLN A 119 27.81 0.21 7.75
N LEU A 120 27.44 -1.02 7.35
CA LEU A 120 27.21 -2.12 8.28
C LEU A 120 28.53 -2.43 9.00
N SER A 121 28.56 -2.22 10.30
CA SER A 121 29.74 -2.36 11.14
C SER A 121 29.89 -3.77 11.72
N ALA A 122 28.76 -4.44 12.00
CA ALA A 122 28.76 -5.80 12.53
C ALA A 122 27.43 -6.51 12.25
N THR A 123 27.45 -7.85 12.26
CA THR A 123 26.24 -8.67 12.18
C THR A 123 26.32 -9.84 13.17
N THR A 124 25.21 -10.17 13.82
CA THR A 124 25.04 -11.39 14.61
C THR A 124 23.69 -12.03 14.32
N ARG A 125 23.44 -13.24 14.80
CA ARG A 125 22.15 -13.92 14.62
C ARG A 125 21.50 -14.24 15.96
N THR A 126 20.19 -14.08 15.97
CA THR A 126 19.27 -14.51 17.02
C THR A 126 18.25 -15.45 16.42
N THR A 127 17.37 -16.00 17.26
CA THR A 127 16.23 -16.75 16.77
C THR A 127 15.31 -15.84 15.95
N PRO A 128 14.83 -16.26 14.76
CA PRO A 128 13.74 -15.63 14.02
C PRO A 128 12.44 -15.44 14.84
N GLY A 129 11.65 -14.44 14.47
CA GLY A 129 10.30 -14.18 15.00
C GLY A 129 10.22 -13.00 15.96
N LEU A 130 9.00 -12.72 16.42
CA LEU A 130 8.65 -11.58 17.28
C LEU A 130 9.03 -11.75 18.76
N GLY A 131 9.41 -12.96 19.18
CA GLY A 131 9.76 -13.27 20.58
C GLY A 131 11.15 -12.79 21.01
N VAL A 132 11.94 -12.26 20.09
CA VAL A 132 13.22 -11.62 20.40
C VAL A 132 13.12 -10.15 19.98
N SER A 133 13.52 -9.25 20.87
CA SER A 133 13.59 -7.82 20.59
C SER A 133 15.00 -7.29 20.83
N VAL A 134 15.37 -6.26 20.09
CA VAL A 134 16.55 -5.44 20.37
C VAL A 134 16.15 -4.14 21.05
N ALA A 135 16.96 -3.68 21.99
CA ALA A 135 16.86 -2.37 22.62
C ALA A 135 18.23 -1.69 22.53
N LEU A 136 18.23 -0.39 22.27
CA LEU A 136 19.43 0.43 22.13
C LEU A 136 19.20 1.75 22.85
N HIS A 137 20.16 2.17 23.67
CA HIS A 137 20.19 3.47 24.32
C HIS A 137 21.64 3.93 24.44
N GLU A 138 21.97 5.06 23.81
CA GLU A 138 23.35 5.55 23.71
C GLU A 138 24.32 4.45 23.22
N ASP A 139 25.25 4.04 24.08
CA ASP A 139 26.25 3.00 23.82
C ASP A 139 25.85 1.62 24.36
N ALA A 140 24.64 1.44 24.89
CA ALA A 140 24.17 0.17 25.43
C ALA A 140 23.15 -0.51 24.51
N ALA A 141 23.39 -1.77 24.15
CA ALA A 141 22.43 -2.59 23.42
C ALA A 141 22.10 -3.88 24.15
N PHE A 142 20.84 -4.30 24.06
CA PHE A 142 20.38 -5.58 24.59
C PHE A 142 19.59 -6.36 23.54
N VAL A 143 19.77 -7.67 23.57
CA VAL A 143 18.87 -8.65 22.97
C VAL A 143 18.04 -9.25 24.09
N VAL A 144 16.73 -9.08 24.00
CA VAL A 144 15.74 -9.64 24.92
C VAL A 144 15.04 -10.80 24.22
N ASP A 145 15.39 -12.03 24.58
CA ASP A 145 14.66 -13.23 24.20
C ASP A 145 13.53 -13.45 25.20
N ALA A 146 12.36 -12.91 24.84
CA ALA A 146 11.18 -12.91 25.68
C ALA A 146 10.62 -14.32 25.89
N VAL A 147 10.86 -15.21 24.93
CA VAL A 147 10.35 -16.59 24.95
C VAL A 147 11.20 -17.46 25.85
N GLN A 148 12.53 -17.36 25.77
CA GLN A 148 13.45 -18.13 26.60
C GLN A 148 13.75 -17.48 27.96
N GLY A 149 13.38 -16.21 28.16
CA GLY A 149 13.67 -15.47 29.39
C GLY A 149 15.13 -15.05 29.51
N ILE A 150 15.79 -14.73 28.39
CA ILE A 150 17.22 -14.37 28.36
C ILE A 150 17.38 -12.91 27.95
N VAL A 151 18.11 -12.14 28.76
CA VAL A 151 18.43 -10.74 28.48
C VAL A 151 19.94 -10.58 28.37
N ARG A 152 20.42 -10.31 27.16
CA ARG A 152 21.85 -10.30 26.84
C ARG A 152 22.29 -8.93 26.37
N GLN A 153 23.26 -8.35 27.07
CA GLN A 153 23.91 -7.13 26.63
C GLN A 153 24.88 -7.44 25.47
N LEU A 154 24.90 -6.56 24.47
CA LEU A 154 25.85 -6.53 23.38
C LEU A 154 26.61 -5.19 23.38
N ASP A 155 27.86 -5.18 22.92
CA ASP A 155 28.48 -3.95 22.44
C ASP A 155 27.83 -3.59 21.09
N PRO A 156 27.14 -2.45 20.95
CA PRO A 156 26.40 -2.11 19.73
C PRO A 156 27.30 -1.90 18.51
N ARG A 157 28.62 -1.69 18.70
CA ARG A 157 29.58 -1.47 17.60
C ARG A 157 30.02 -2.78 16.96
N SER A 158 30.24 -3.81 17.77
CA SER A 158 30.76 -5.12 17.35
C SER A 158 29.71 -6.24 17.38
N LEU A 159 28.58 -6.00 18.04
CA LEU A 159 27.54 -7.00 18.37
C LEU A 159 28.06 -8.22 19.14
N THR A 160 29.18 -8.08 19.85
CA THR A 160 29.71 -9.13 20.71
C THR A 160 29.04 -9.11 22.08
N PRO A 161 28.69 -10.27 22.67
CA PRO A 161 28.13 -10.35 24.02
C PRO A 161 29.03 -9.72 25.09
N VAL A 162 28.42 -9.09 26.08
CA VAL A 162 29.08 -8.48 27.23
C VAL A 162 28.65 -9.22 28.50
N GLY A 163 29.59 -9.95 29.10
CA GLY A 163 29.36 -10.71 30.33
C GLY A 163 28.31 -11.81 30.24
N GLU A 164 27.80 -12.22 31.40
CA GLU A 164 26.73 -13.20 31.52
C GLU A 164 25.35 -12.55 31.36
N PRO A 165 24.40 -13.20 30.65
CA PRO A 165 23.04 -12.67 30.51
C PRO A 165 22.26 -12.73 31.82
N VAL A 166 21.31 -11.81 31.99
CA VAL A 166 20.29 -11.90 33.05
C VAL A 166 19.24 -12.93 32.61
N ARG A 167 18.85 -13.83 33.52
CA ARG A 167 17.91 -14.93 33.24
C ARG A 167 16.65 -14.81 34.08
N TYR A 168 15.52 -14.99 33.43
CA TYR A 168 14.18 -15.02 34.01
C TYR A 168 13.48 -16.34 33.64
N PRO A 169 12.37 -16.69 34.32
CA PRO A 169 11.48 -17.72 33.80
C PRO A 169 11.01 -17.39 32.36
N PRO A 170 10.78 -18.40 31.51
CA PRO A 170 10.25 -18.20 30.16
C PRO A 170 8.96 -17.36 30.11
N GLY A 171 8.83 -16.52 29.08
CA GLY A 171 7.65 -15.67 28.87
C GLY A 171 7.74 -14.30 29.58
N ILE A 172 8.91 -13.67 29.60
CA ILE A 172 9.04 -12.23 29.97
C ILE A 172 8.46 -11.34 28.87
N THR A 173 8.26 -10.05 29.13
CA THR A 173 7.92 -9.09 28.07
C THR A 173 9.14 -8.71 27.24
N GLY A 174 8.93 -8.03 26.10
CA GLY A 174 10.00 -7.23 25.49
C GLY A 174 10.55 -6.18 26.47
N GLY A 175 11.73 -5.65 26.18
CA GLY A 175 12.39 -4.63 27.00
C GLY A 175 12.62 -3.34 26.24
N THR A 176 12.49 -2.21 26.94
CA THR A 176 12.79 -0.87 26.42
C THR A 176 13.47 -0.04 27.48
N PHE A 177 14.21 0.99 27.06
CA PHE A 177 14.96 1.86 27.95
C PHE A 177 14.09 3.02 28.44
N ASP A 178 14.25 3.39 29.71
CA ASP A 178 13.79 4.69 30.22
C ASP A 178 14.76 5.81 29.82
N GLY A 179 14.39 7.06 30.10
CA GLY A 179 15.26 8.22 29.80
C GLY A 179 16.56 8.28 30.61
N LYS A 180 16.77 7.39 31.58
CA LYS A 180 18.01 7.26 32.38
C LYS A 180 18.89 6.10 31.91
N GLY A 181 18.52 5.41 30.83
CA GLY A 181 19.29 4.29 30.30
C GLY A 181 19.15 2.99 31.08
N ARG A 182 18.07 2.80 31.87
CA ARG A 182 17.72 1.51 32.47
C ARG A 182 16.79 0.74 31.56
N LEU A 183 17.10 -0.54 31.31
CA LEU A 183 16.24 -1.44 30.55
C LEU A 183 15.18 -2.04 31.48
N TRP A 184 13.90 -1.81 31.18
CA TRP A 184 12.78 -2.32 31.97
C TRP A 184 12.10 -3.52 31.32
N ILE A 185 11.83 -4.56 32.11
CA ILE A 185 11.22 -5.83 31.67
C ILE A 185 10.21 -6.30 32.71
N ALA A 186 9.01 -6.69 32.30
CA ALA A 186 8.05 -7.36 33.17
C ALA A 186 8.20 -8.88 33.13
N VAL A 187 7.93 -9.52 34.26
CA VAL A 187 7.99 -10.97 34.48
C VAL A 187 6.59 -11.45 34.92
N PRO A 188 5.65 -11.67 33.97
CA PRO A 188 4.26 -12.03 34.28
C PRO A 188 4.12 -13.24 35.20
N SER A 189 4.97 -14.26 35.05
CA SER A 189 4.96 -15.46 35.90
C SER A 189 5.22 -15.19 37.37
N GLN A 190 5.81 -14.05 37.71
CA GLN A 190 6.12 -13.61 39.06
C GLN A 190 5.30 -12.39 39.51
N GLY A 191 4.66 -11.65 38.59
CA GLY A 191 3.94 -10.42 38.91
C GLY A 191 4.85 -9.21 39.13
N THR A 192 6.10 -9.27 38.63
CA THR A 192 7.13 -8.27 38.90
C THR A 192 7.57 -7.49 37.66
N VAL A 193 8.22 -6.35 37.88
CA VAL A 193 8.97 -5.61 36.85
C VAL A 193 10.38 -5.36 37.34
N SER A 194 11.38 -5.54 36.47
CA SER A 194 12.80 -5.43 36.79
C SER A 194 13.49 -4.37 35.94
N ALA A 195 14.38 -3.59 36.60
CA ALA A 195 15.28 -2.63 35.96
C ALA A 195 16.69 -3.21 35.85
N ILE A 196 17.21 -3.24 34.62
CA ILE A 196 18.53 -3.77 34.29
C ILE A 196 19.43 -2.62 33.88
N THR A 197 20.57 -2.49 34.57
CA THR A 197 21.61 -1.51 34.25
C THR A 197 22.69 -2.17 33.40
N ALA A 198 23.04 -1.51 32.30
CA ALA A 198 24.10 -1.96 31.41
C ALA A 198 25.46 -2.00 32.11
N ALA A 199 26.24 -3.05 31.85
CA ALA A 199 27.67 -3.05 32.17
C ALA A 199 28.37 -1.96 31.35
N LYS A 200 29.36 -1.30 31.97
CA LYS A 200 30.15 -0.27 31.29
C LYS A 200 31.00 -0.89 30.18
N LEU A 201 30.88 -0.37 28.96
CA LEU A 201 31.70 -0.82 27.83
C LEU A 201 33.12 -0.25 27.89
N PRO A 202 34.12 -1.01 27.41
CA PRO A 202 35.47 -0.48 27.21
C PRO A 202 35.48 0.57 26.08
N SER A 203 36.41 1.52 26.18
CA SER A 203 36.57 2.64 25.24
C SER A 203 36.90 2.18 23.82
N ALA A 204 37.62 1.06 23.65
CA ALA A 204 37.79 0.38 22.37
C ALA A 204 36.84 -0.84 22.27
N PRO A 205 36.28 -1.16 21.08
CA PRO A 205 35.52 -2.38 20.89
C PRO A 205 36.42 -3.58 21.16
N ALA A 206 36.20 -4.26 22.27
CA ALA A 206 37.07 -5.36 22.69
C ALA A 206 36.84 -6.57 21.77
N SER A 207 37.93 -7.21 21.32
CA SER A 207 37.87 -8.62 20.92
C SER A 207 37.47 -9.42 22.16
N ALA A 208 36.23 -9.95 22.19
CA ALA A 208 35.66 -10.84 23.21
C ALA A 208 36.43 -10.84 24.55
N ALA A 209 36.06 -9.96 25.49
CA ALA A 209 36.65 -9.98 26.82
C ALA A 209 36.44 -11.38 27.45
N PRO A 210 37.46 -11.97 28.10
CA PRO A 210 37.34 -13.30 28.69
C PRO A 210 36.25 -13.32 29.78
N ALA A 211 35.49 -14.42 29.82
CA ALA A 211 34.47 -14.67 30.84
C ALA A 211 35.09 -14.57 32.25
N GLY A 212 34.58 -13.65 33.08
CA GLY A 212 35.01 -13.50 34.48
C GLY A 212 35.53 -12.11 34.89
N ALA A 213 35.62 -11.12 33.99
CA ALA A 213 36.11 -9.77 34.33
C ALA A 213 35.08 -8.85 35.04
N GLY A 214 34.03 -9.38 35.67
CA GLY A 214 33.02 -8.60 36.41
C GLY A 214 32.13 -7.66 35.57
N LEU A 215 32.25 -7.70 34.23
CA LEU A 215 31.48 -6.89 33.29
C LEU A 215 30.18 -7.61 32.86
N SER A 216 29.26 -7.85 33.79
CA SER A 216 27.93 -8.38 33.47
C SER A 216 26.86 -7.31 33.73
N PRO A 217 25.78 -7.25 32.93
CA PRO A 217 24.63 -6.41 33.24
C PRO A 217 24.12 -6.75 34.65
N GLN A 218 23.88 -5.72 35.46
CA GLN A 218 23.40 -5.87 36.83
C GLN A 218 21.90 -5.63 36.86
N GLN A 219 21.13 -6.56 37.41
CA GLN A 219 19.76 -6.31 37.82
C GLN A 219 19.84 -5.47 39.09
N VAL A 220 19.44 -4.21 38.99
CA VAL A 220 19.61 -3.28 40.12
C VAL A 220 18.35 -3.27 40.98
N GLU A 221 17.16 -3.49 40.40
CA GLU A 221 15.90 -3.34 41.13
C GLU A 221 14.80 -4.26 40.56
N SER A 222 13.97 -4.84 41.44
CA SER A 222 12.76 -5.58 41.07
C SER A 222 11.61 -5.15 41.97
N TYR A 223 10.44 -4.91 41.38
CA TYR A 223 9.26 -4.39 42.07
C TYR A 223 8.06 -5.30 41.83
N ASP A 224 7.30 -5.56 42.90
CA ASP A 224 6.00 -6.24 42.82
C ASP A 224 4.95 -5.27 42.26
N VAL A 225 4.36 -5.61 41.12
CA VAL A 225 3.40 -4.74 40.41
C VAL A 225 2.05 -5.41 40.18
N ALA A 226 1.97 -6.73 40.31
CA ALA A 226 0.76 -7.51 40.17
C ALA A 226 0.90 -8.87 40.89
N ASP A 227 -0.20 -9.62 40.99
CA ASP A 227 -0.10 -11.01 41.41
C ASP A 227 0.54 -11.87 40.31
N ALA A 228 1.13 -13.00 40.70
CA ALA A 228 1.76 -13.91 39.76
C ALA A 228 0.78 -14.43 38.71
N SER A 229 1.24 -14.54 37.46
CA SER A 229 0.44 -14.94 36.28
C SER A 229 -0.59 -13.91 35.81
N HIS A 230 -0.53 -12.67 36.28
CA HIS A 230 -1.29 -11.59 35.64
C HIS A 230 -0.71 -11.27 34.24
N ASP A 231 -1.57 -10.86 33.32
CA ASP A 231 -1.18 -10.37 31.98
C ASP A 231 -0.70 -8.91 32.09
N LEU A 232 0.59 -8.70 31.80
CA LEU A 232 1.30 -7.44 31.98
C LEU A 232 1.78 -6.85 30.66
N ALA A 233 1.63 -5.55 30.49
CA ALA A 233 2.26 -4.77 29.42
C ALA A 233 3.07 -3.61 30.03
N VAL A 234 4.18 -3.22 29.38
CA VAL A 234 5.10 -2.19 29.89
C VAL A 234 5.24 -1.02 28.93
N SER A 235 5.39 0.18 29.47
CA SER A 235 5.79 1.40 28.75
C SER A 235 6.84 2.14 29.58
N THR A 236 7.97 2.50 28.99
CA THR A 236 8.96 3.30 29.71
C THR A 236 8.59 4.77 29.73
N LEU A 237 8.97 5.42 30.83
CA LEU A 237 8.83 6.86 31.02
C LEU A 237 10.18 7.55 30.84
N ASP A 238 10.20 8.87 30.94
CA ASP A 238 11.46 9.63 31.03
C ASP A 238 12.27 9.24 32.29
N ASP A 239 11.59 8.90 33.38
CA ASP A 239 12.18 8.30 34.57
C ASP A 239 11.30 7.15 35.05
N GLY A 240 11.75 5.91 34.91
CA GLY A 240 11.03 4.71 35.37
C GLY A 240 10.11 4.08 34.33
N VAL A 241 9.07 3.38 34.81
CA VAL A 241 8.19 2.54 33.97
C VAL A 241 6.75 2.59 34.46
N VAL A 242 5.80 2.37 33.55
CA VAL A 242 4.43 1.98 33.88
C VAL A 242 4.12 0.57 33.41
N VAL A 243 3.42 -0.17 34.26
CA VAL A 243 2.97 -1.53 34.03
C VAL A 243 1.46 -1.56 34.02
N LEU A 244 0.87 -1.97 32.90
CA LEU A 244 -0.56 -2.23 32.79
C LEU A 244 -0.83 -3.68 33.17
N ASP A 245 -1.49 -3.88 34.31
CA ASP A 245 -2.08 -5.16 34.71
C ASP A 245 -3.48 -5.26 34.11
N ARG A 246 -3.57 -6.01 33.01
CA ARG A 246 -4.82 -6.23 32.26
C ARG A 246 -5.81 -7.11 33.02
N THR A 247 -5.30 -7.93 33.95
CA THR A 247 -6.10 -8.88 34.74
C THR A 247 -6.90 -8.15 35.80
N ALA A 248 -6.20 -7.32 36.58
CA ALA A 248 -6.81 -6.54 37.65
C ALA A 248 -7.45 -5.23 37.13
N GLY A 249 -7.15 -4.82 35.91
CA GLY A 249 -7.58 -3.53 35.37
C GLY A 249 -6.90 -2.38 36.12
N ARG A 250 -5.56 -2.37 36.15
CA ARG A 250 -4.78 -1.41 36.94
C ARG A 250 -3.56 -0.95 36.17
N LEU A 251 -3.21 0.33 36.28
CA LEU A 251 -1.93 0.87 35.81
C LEU A 251 -1.04 1.12 37.03
N VAL A 252 0.16 0.55 37.04
CA VAL A 252 1.10 0.65 38.15
C VAL A 252 2.33 1.42 37.67
N ARG A 253 2.58 2.57 38.28
CA ARG A 253 3.72 3.43 37.96
C ARG A 253 4.86 3.15 38.94
N VAL A 254 6.06 2.94 38.41
CA VAL A 254 7.29 2.71 39.20
C VAL A 254 8.27 3.83 38.89
N GLN A 255 8.48 4.75 39.83
CA GLN A 255 9.37 5.91 39.69
C GLN A 255 10.08 6.18 41.01
N GLY A 256 11.38 6.50 40.96
CA GLY A 256 12.16 6.80 42.17
C GLY A 256 12.18 5.69 43.23
N GLY A 257 11.90 4.44 42.84
CA GLY A 257 11.77 3.30 43.75
C GLY A 257 10.39 3.14 44.42
N GLU A 258 9.45 4.04 44.14
CA GLU A 258 8.08 3.96 44.64
C GLU A 258 7.14 3.31 43.62
N VAL A 259 6.16 2.55 44.13
CA VAL A 259 5.15 1.83 43.34
C VAL A 259 3.79 2.46 43.58
N HIS A 260 3.21 3.06 42.54
CA HIS A 260 1.96 3.83 42.57
C HIS A 260 0.87 3.15 41.73
N PRO A 261 -0.01 2.33 42.34
CA PRO A 261 -1.10 1.66 41.64
C PRO A 261 -2.31 2.58 41.41
N THR A 262 -2.83 2.61 40.19
CA THR A 262 -4.04 3.35 39.78
C THR A 262 -5.08 2.40 39.18
N PRO A 263 -6.28 2.27 39.78
CA PRO A 263 -7.34 1.43 39.22
C PRO A 263 -7.89 2.01 37.91
N LEU A 264 -8.18 1.14 36.94
CA LEU A 264 -8.75 1.47 35.64
C LEU A 264 -10.04 0.69 35.41
N THR A 265 -10.98 1.31 34.69
CA THR A 265 -12.18 0.60 34.22
C THR A 265 -11.94 0.11 32.80
N LEU A 266 -11.53 -1.16 32.66
CA LEU A 266 -11.30 -1.78 31.37
C LEU A 266 -12.54 -2.56 30.90
N SER A 267 -12.96 -2.31 29.66
CA SER A 267 -14.04 -3.04 29.00
C SER A 267 -13.52 -4.07 27.99
N GLY A 268 -12.21 -4.24 27.84
CA GLY A 268 -11.61 -5.19 26.91
C GLY A 268 -10.08 -5.16 27.01
N THR A 269 -9.39 -5.69 26.00
CA THR A 269 -7.92 -5.65 25.99
C THR A 269 -7.43 -4.22 25.89
N ALA A 270 -6.41 -3.92 26.69
CA ALA A 270 -5.81 -2.59 26.75
C ALA A 270 -4.33 -2.65 26.37
N ALA A 271 -3.83 -1.65 25.67
CA ALA A 271 -2.45 -1.58 25.19
C ALA A 271 -1.79 -0.25 25.57
N LEU A 272 -0.47 -0.31 25.73
CA LEU A 272 0.40 0.84 26.01
C LEU A 272 1.35 1.08 24.83
N PRO A 273 1.74 2.35 24.55
CA PRO A 273 2.85 2.61 23.66
C PRO A 273 4.16 2.10 24.26
N THR A 274 5.17 1.85 23.43
CA THR A 274 6.49 1.36 23.89
C THR A 274 7.18 2.33 24.84
N ARG A 275 7.06 3.63 24.59
CA ARG A 275 7.56 4.72 25.42
C ARG A 275 6.48 5.80 25.54
N THR A 276 6.32 6.36 26.73
CA THR A 276 5.45 7.50 27.00
C THR A 276 6.31 8.69 27.43
N SER A 277 6.19 9.81 26.72
CA SER A 277 6.82 11.07 27.11
C SER A 277 5.85 11.93 27.91
N GLY A 278 6.33 12.62 28.94
CA GLY A 278 5.50 13.44 29.82
C GLY A 278 4.78 12.66 30.93
N SER A 279 3.93 13.35 31.70
CA SER A 279 3.29 12.77 32.89
C SER A 279 2.04 11.94 32.59
N ARG A 280 1.36 12.19 31.48
CA ARG A 280 0.09 11.53 31.11
C ARG A 280 0.33 10.28 30.28
N VAL A 281 -0.17 9.15 30.76
CA VAL A 281 -0.06 7.84 30.10
C VAL A 281 -1.36 7.52 29.35
N PRO A 282 -1.33 7.41 28.01
CA PRO A 282 -2.47 6.92 27.25
C PRO A 282 -2.55 5.39 27.32
N VAL A 283 -3.73 4.87 27.67
CA VAL A 283 -4.07 3.45 27.68
C VAL A 283 -5.15 3.20 26.64
N THR A 284 -4.85 2.43 25.60
CA THR A 284 -5.77 2.19 24.48
C THR A 284 -6.54 0.90 24.69
N VAL A 285 -7.85 0.99 24.90
CA VAL A 285 -8.77 -0.14 25.02
C VAL A 285 -9.37 -0.43 23.64
N THR A 286 -8.91 -1.50 23.00
CA THR A 286 -9.21 -1.82 21.59
C THR A 286 -10.68 -2.19 21.38
N ALA A 287 -11.25 -3.03 22.26
CA ALA A 287 -12.60 -3.57 22.13
C ALA A 287 -13.70 -2.50 21.98
N ASP A 288 -13.60 -1.41 22.75
CA ASP A 288 -14.55 -0.29 22.70
C ASP A 288 -13.98 0.95 22.00
N ARG A 289 -12.79 0.81 21.37
CA ARG A 289 -12.07 1.89 20.71
C ARG A 289 -11.91 3.13 21.60
N ARG A 290 -11.49 2.95 22.85
CA ARG A 290 -11.43 4.02 23.86
C ARG A 290 -10.00 4.22 24.34
N VAL A 291 -9.56 5.47 24.47
CA VAL A 291 -8.29 5.81 25.11
C VAL A 291 -8.58 6.39 26.49
N LEU A 292 -7.95 5.84 27.53
CA LEU A 292 -7.94 6.38 28.89
C LEU A 292 -6.65 7.18 29.07
N VAL A 293 -6.73 8.37 29.65
CA VAL A 293 -5.56 9.20 29.96
C VAL A 293 -5.36 9.17 31.46
N VAL A 294 -4.20 8.69 31.89
CA VAL A 294 -3.87 8.45 33.29
C VAL A 294 -2.71 9.36 33.69
N GLY A 295 -2.97 10.31 34.58
CA GLY A 295 -1.96 11.16 35.19
C GLY A 295 -1.48 10.62 36.52
N ASP A 296 -0.74 11.45 37.27
CA ASP A 296 -0.17 11.05 38.57
C ASP A 296 -1.25 10.93 39.66
N GLY A 297 -2.36 11.66 39.54
CA GLY A 297 -3.50 11.63 40.46
C GLY A 297 -4.58 10.58 40.13
N GLY A 298 -4.39 9.80 39.05
CA GLY A 298 -5.34 8.79 38.61
C GLY A 298 -5.83 8.98 37.16
N GLN A 299 -6.97 8.37 36.81
CA GLN A 299 -7.57 8.54 35.49
C GLN A 299 -8.15 9.95 35.34
N GLU A 300 -7.55 10.78 34.49
CA GLU A 300 -7.94 12.19 34.29
C GLU A 300 -9.05 12.34 33.25
N SER A 301 -8.97 11.61 32.14
CA SER A 301 -9.93 11.71 31.04
C SER A 301 -10.05 10.41 30.25
N ALA A 302 -11.06 10.33 29.38
CA ALA A 302 -11.19 9.24 28.43
C ALA A 302 -12.03 9.64 27.21
N PHE A 303 -11.67 9.13 26.04
CA PHE A 303 -12.33 9.48 24.78
C PHE A 303 -12.39 8.30 23.81
N THR A 304 -13.31 8.37 22.84
CA THR A 304 -13.53 7.32 21.84
C THR A 304 -12.85 7.66 20.52
N VAL A 305 -12.15 6.68 19.94
CA VAL A 305 -11.52 6.75 18.64
C VAL A 305 -12.54 6.39 17.55
N PRO A 306 -12.80 7.29 16.58
CA PRO A 306 -13.74 7.03 15.49
C PRO A 306 -13.35 5.79 14.67
N GLY A 307 -14.32 5.12 14.05
CA GLY A 307 -14.10 3.94 13.20
C GLY A 307 -14.79 2.68 13.72
N GLU A 308 -14.55 1.56 13.04
CA GLU A 308 -15.17 0.26 13.29
C GLU A 308 -14.08 -0.82 13.37
N GLY A 309 -14.35 -1.91 14.10
CA GLY A 309 -13.35 -2.95 14.37
C GLY A 309 -12.42 -2.64 15.55
N ASP A 310 -11.51 -3.57 15.84
CA ASP A 310 -10.65 -3.62 17.04
C ASP A 310 -9.16 -3.35 16.75
N ARG A 311 -8.80 -3.10 15.49
CA ARG A 311 -7.41 -2.85 15.06
C ARG A 311 -6.95 -1.42 15.30
N LEU A 312 -6.77 -1.06 16.57
CA LEU A 312 -6.14 0.19 16.99
C LEU A 312 -4.70 -0.03 17.43
N SER A 313 -3.79 0.86 16.99
CA SER A 313 -2.46 0.97 17.58
C SER A 313 -2.58 1.55 19.00
N PRO A 314 -1.60 1.28 19.88
CA PRO A 314 -1.47 2.06 21.11
C PRO A 314 -1.38 3.56 20.78
N ALA A 315 -2.16 4.36 21.49
CA ALA A 315 -2.11 5.82 21.38
C ALA A 315 -0.79 6.35 21.92
N VAL A 316 -0.18 7.28 21.20
CA VAL A 316 1.10 7.92 21.53
C VAL A 316 0.84 9.35 21.96
N ALA A 317 1.41 9.76 23.10
CA ALA A 317 1.36 11.13 23.58
C ALA A 317 2.49 11.94 22.94
N TRP A 318 2.16 13.07 22.32
CA TRP A 318 3.11 13.98 21.68
C TRP A 318 2.61 15.43 21.75
N ALA A 319 3.43 16.33 22.31
CA ALA A 319 3.16 17.77 22.41
C ALA A 319 1.74 18.12 22.90
N ASP A 320 1.30 17.55 24.04
CA ASP A 320 -0.06 17.73 24.60
C ASP A 320 -1.23 17.21 23.74
N ARG A 321 -0.96 16.38 22.74
CA ARG A 321 -1.95 15.60 21.99
C ARG A 321 -1.73 14.09 22.11
N PHE A 322 -2.80 13.36 21.81
CA PHE A 322 -2.77 11.90 21.69
C PHE A 322 -3.03 11.49 20.25
N TYR A 323 -2.17 10.65 19.69
CA TYR A 323 -2.26 10.14 18.32
C TYR A 323 -2.54 8.64 18.35
N CYS A 324 -3.62 8.20 17.71
CA CYS A 324 -4.02 6.80 17.67
C CYS A 324 -4.27 6.38 16.21
N ALA A 325 -3.60 5.32 15.74
CA ALA A 325 -3.82 4.80 14.41
C ALA A 325 -4.90 3.71 14.40
N ASP A 326 -5.78 3.77 13.43
CA ASP A 326 -6.63 2.68 12.98
C ASP A 326 -5.88 1.94 11.86
N GLU A 327 -5.35 0.77 12.18
CA GLU A 327 -4.52 -0.01 11.25
C GLU A 327 -5.35 -0.68 10.15
N ALA A 328 -6.65 -0.87 10.37
CA ALA A 328 -7.52 -1.43 9.34
C ALA A 328 -7.70 -0.45 8.18
N THR A 329 -7.69 0.85 8.47
CA THR A 329 -7.90 1.92 7.47
C THR A 329 -6.65 2.73 7.14
N GLY A 330 -5.57 2.59 7.93
CA GLY A 330 -4.37 3.43 7.82
C GLY A 330 -4.62 4.89 8.22
N THR A 331 -5.67 5.16 9.00
CA THR A 331 -6.06 6.51 9.45
C THR A 331 -5.50 6.78 10.85
N ILE A 332 -4.91 7.96 11.08
CA ILE A 332 -4.51 8.41 12.42
C ILE A 332 -5.46 9.49 12.91
N TYR A 333 -5.97 9.34 14.12
CA TYR A 333 -6.79 10.34 14.81
C TYR A 333 -5.94 11.04 15.87
N SER A 334 -5.97 12.37 15.89
CA SER A 334 -5.33 13.17 16.95
C SER A 334 -6.36 13.84 17.84
N PHE A 335 -6.09 13.80 19.15
CA PHE A 335 -6.95 14.35 20.18
C PHE A 335 -6.18 15.35 21.02
N ASP A 336 -6.84 16.42 21.47
CA ASP A 336 -6.24 17.34 22.45
C ASP A 336 -6.16 16.71 23.85
N ALA A 337 -5.56 17.44 24.79
CA ALA A 337 -5.45 17.01 26.18
C ALA A 337 -6.81 16.73 26.86
N ALA A 338 -7.91 17.33 26.36
CA ALA A 338 -9.27 17.08 26.85
C ALA A 338 -9.93 15.85 26.19
N GLY A 339 -9.28 15.22 25.22
CA GLY A 339 -9.79 14.08 24.48
C GLY A 339 -10.75 14.44 23.36
N GLN A 340 -10.81 15.71 22.93
CA GLN A 340 -11.59 16.11 21.76
C GLN A 340 -10.81 15.80 20.49
N LEU A 341 -11.48 15.22 19.50
CA LEU A 341 -10.87 14.97 18.19
C LEU A 341 -10.55 16.31 17.52
N VAL A 342 -9.27 16.57 17.25
CA VAL A 342 -8.82 17.82 16.62
C VAL A 342 -8.52 17.62 15.14
N GLU A 343 -7.91 16.48 14.77
CA GLU A 343 -7.48 16.24 13.40
C GLU A 343 -7.56 14.75 13.02
N THR A 344 -7.94 14.48 11.78
CA THR A 344 -7.97 13.13 11.19
C THR A 344 -6.99 13.08 10.01
N ILE A 345 -5.90 12.35 10.21
CA ILE A 345 -4.83 12.17 9.23
C ILE A 345 -5.12 10.89 8.44
N ARG A 346 -5.69 11.05 7.23
CA ARG A 346 -6.01 9.91 6.37
C ARG A 346 -4.77 9.41 5.62
N GLY A 347 -4.62 8.10 5.47
CA GLY A 347 -3.55 7.50 4.70
C GLY A 347 -3.98 6.47 3.66
N ARG A 348 -3.08 6.23 2.69
CA ARG A 348 -3.19 5.15 1.69
C ARG A 348 -2.40 3.90 2.08
N ALA A 349 -1.94 3.84 3.33
CA ALA A 349 -1.18 2.71 3.82
C ALA A 349 -2.14 1.57 4.16
N ASN A 350 -1.95 0.42 3.51
CA ASN A 350 -2.54 -0.82 3.96
C ASN A 350 -1.50 -1.49 4.86
N GLY A 351 -1.84 -1.77 6.12
CA GLY A 351 -0.95 -2.44 7.07
C GLY A 351 -0.65 -1.64 8.35
N PRO A 352 0.14 -2.22 9.26
CA PRO A 352 0.46 -1.60 10.54
C PRO A 352 1.26 -0.31 10.35
N LEU A 353 0.95 0.68 11.19
CA LEU A 353 1.64 1.97 11.22
C LEU A 353 2.59 2.02 12.41
N GLU A 354 3.83 2.41 12.16
CA GLU A 354 4.84 2.64 13.18
C GLU A 354 4.81 4.12 13.58
N LEU A 355 4.53 4.41 14.85
CA LEU A 355 4.51 5.75 15.41
C LEU A 355 5.68 5.89 16.38
N GLU A 356 6.57 6.85 16.12
CA GLU A 356 7.76 7.10 16.94
C GLU A 356 7.91 8.59 17.22
N VAL A 357 8.04 8.92 18.51
CA VAL A 357 8.41 10.28 18.93
C VAL A 357 9.93 10.34 19.07
N ARG A 358 10.56 11.23 18.31
CA ARG A 358 12.01 11.45 18.32
C ARG A 358 12.35 12.90 18.03
N GLU A 359 13.32 13.44 18.75
CA GLU A 359 13.90 14.79 18.50
C GLU A 359 12.84 15.88 18.26
N ASN A 360 11.86 15.96 19.15
CA ASN A 360 10.77 16.94 19.09
C ASN A 360 9.81 16.81 17.88
N HIS A 361 9.69 15.61 17.29
CA HIS A 361 8.76 15.32 16.21
C HIS A 361 8.14 13.93 16.38
N LEU A 362 6.93 13.74 15.83
CA LEU A 362 6.29 12.43 15.68
C LEU A 362 6.45 11.96 14.23
N PHE A 363 7.13 10.85 14.05
CA PHE A 363 7.28 10.16 12.77
C PHE A 363 6.25 9.04 12.66
N ILE A 364 5.52 8.99 11.55
CA ILE A 364 4.51 7.99 11.26
C ILE A 364 4.92 7.25 9.98
N ASN A 365 5.34 6.00 10.12
CA ASN A 365 5.84 5.19 9.02
C ASN A 365 4.85 4.08 8.64
N ALA A 366 4.69 3.86 7.35
CA ALA A 366 4.05 2.68 6.78
C ALA A 366 5.11 1.86 6.04
N PRO A 367 5.64 0.76 6.62
CA PRO A 367 6.76 0.00 6.05
C PRO A 367 6.52 -0.50 4.62
N ASP A 368 5.28 -0.86 4.29
CA ASP A 368 4.87 -1.39 2.99
C ASP A 368 4.44 -0.32 1.98
N SER A 369 4.58 0.96 2.34
CA SER A 369 4.17 2.10 1.51
C SER A 369 5.34 3.00 1.16
N ALA A 370 5.18 3.72 0.05
CA ALA A 370 6.03 4.86 -0.31
C ALA A 370 5.85 6.04 0.65
N THR A 371 4.78 6.08 1.43
CA THR A 371 4.42 7.26 2.23
C THR A 371 4.80 7.10 3.70
N ALA A 372 5.32 8.17 4.28
CA ALA A 372 5.45 8.39 5.71
C ALA A 372 4.98 9.82 6.03
N ARG A 373 4.89 10.18 7.32
CA ARG A 373 4.51 11.53 7.75
C ARG A 373 5.37 11.98 8.91
N VAL A 374 5.58 13.28 9.00
CA VAL A 374 6.17 13.94 10.17
C VAL A 374 5.16 14.93 10.72
N VAL A 375 5.02 14.95 12.04
CA VAL A 375 4.19 15.91 12.77
C VAL A 375 5.08 16.73 13.69
N ASP A 376 5.06 18.05 13.52
CA ASP A 376 5.81 18.98 14.37
C ASP A 376 5.12 19.26 15.72
N ASP A 377 5.73 20.11 16.54
CA ASP A 377 5.22 20.52 17.85
C ASP A 377 3.97 21.43 17.77
N LYS A 378 3.69 22.01 16.60
CA LYS A 378 2.46 22.76 16.28
C LYS A 378 1.39 21.87 15.65
N HIS A 379 1.64 20.55 15.61
CA HIS A 379 0.77 19.54 15.03
C HIS A 379 0.56 19.67 13.53
N GLN A 380 1.46 20.32 12.81
CA GLN A 380 1.40 20.37 11.35
C GLN A 380 1.89 19.05 10.78
N VAL A 381 1.05 18.41 9.98
CA VAL A 381 1.37 17.14 9.32
C VAL A 381 1.99 17.40 7.96
N ARG A 382 3.15 16.80 7.70
CA ARG A 382 3.83 16.85 6.40
C ARG A 382 4.02 15.44 5.87
N GLU A 383 3.59 15.22 4.62
CA GLU A 383 3.76 13.92 3.95
C GLU A 383 5.19 13.79 3.39
N VAL A 384 5.74 12.59 3.55
CA VAL A 384 7.07 12.20 3.10
C VAL A 384 6.90 11.10 2.05
N ASN A 385 7.35 11.36 0.82
CA ASN A 385 7.51 10.30 -0.16
C ASN A 385 8.88 9.63 0.04
N LYS A 386 8.88 8.51 0.76
CA LYS A 386 10.05 7.66 0.98
C LYS A 386 10.68 7.17 -0.31
N TYR A 387 10.09 7.31 -1.51
CA TYR A 387 10.64 6.85 -2.80
C TYR A 387 10.99 7.98 -3.77
N ALA A 388 10.76 9.25 -3.41
CA ALA A 388 11.16 10.38 -4.24
C ALA A 388 12.69 10.43 -4.38
N ASN A 389 13.16 10.61 -5.61
CA ASN A 389 14.58 10.72 -5.91
C ASN A 389 15.10 12.17 -5.85
N ASP A 390 14.22 13.17 -5.67
CA ASP A 390 14.59 14.59 -5.69
C ASP A 390 13.80 15.44 -4.66
N VAL A 391 14.50 16.46 -4.16
CA VAL A 391 14.01 17.60 -3.36
C VAL A 391 13.00 18.45 -4.16
N LEU A 392 11.98 18.99 -3.47
CA LEU A 392 11.01 20.06 -3.87
C LEU A 392 9.91 19.73 -4.92
N GLY A 393 8.67 19.54 -4.44
CA GLY A 393 7.45 20.22 -4.95
C GLY A 393 6.54 19.51 -5.97
N GLY A 394 5.26 19.30 -5.60
CA GLY A 394 4.13 19.09 -6.51
C GLY A 394 2.96 18.27 -5.93
N ASP A 395 1.84 18.91 -5.58
CA ASP A 395 0.62 18.29 -5.01
C ASP A 395 -0.17 17.42 -6.02
N PRO A 396 -0.78 16.29 -5.59
CA PRO A 396 -1.74 15.52 -6.39
C PRO A 396 -3.22 15.89 -6.10
N PRO A 397 -4.15 15.61 -7.04
CA PRO A 397 -5.55 16.07 -7.00
C PRO A 397 -6.48 15.20 -6.09
N PRO A 398 -7.67 15.71 -5.72
CA PRO A 398 -8.56 15.08 -4.75
C PRO A 398 -9.40 13.93 -5.32
N VAL A 399 -9.77 12.95 -4.47
CA VAL A 399 -10.69 11.84 -4.82
C VAL A 399 -11.85 11.72 -3.83
N ALA A 400 -13.00 11.31 -4.38
CA ALA A 400 -14.36 11.25 -3.89
C ALA A 400 -14.65 10.27 -2.71
N PRO A 401 -15.80 10.39 -2.01
CA PRO A 401 -16.07 9.74 -0.73
C PRO A 401 -16.56 8.28 -0.84
N PRO A 402 -16.32 7.43 0.18
CA PRO A 402 -16.66 6.01 0.18
C PRO A 402 -18.10 5.71 0.66
N PRO A 403 -18.64 4.50 0.34
CA PRO A 403 -19.98 4.05 0.71
C PRO A 403 -20.09 3.59 2.19
N PRO A 404 -21.33 3.48 2.75
CA PRO A 404 -21.53 3.28 4.18
C PRO A 404 -21.30 1.82 4.64
N PRO A 405 -20.90 1.60 5.90
CA PRO A 405 -20.48 0.29 6.41
C PRO A 405 -21.65 -0.63 6.82
N PRO A 406 -21.45 -1.96 6.80
CA PRO A 406 -22.42 -2.96 7.23
C PRO A 406 -22.60 -2.99 8.77
N LYS A 407 -23.74 -3.49 9.22
CA LYS A 407 -24.13 -3.51 10.65
C LYS A 407 -23.27 -4.47 11.50
N LYS A 408 -22.85 -3.97 12.68
CA LYS A 408 -22.12 -4.69 13.74
C LYS A 408 -22.82 -5.99 14.19
N PRO A 409 -22.08 -7.11 14.37
CA PRO A 409 -22.59 -8.34 14.98
C PRO A 409 -22.99 -8.15 16.45
N ARG A 410 -23.89 -9.02 16.96
CA ARG A 410 -24.29 -9.04 18.38
C ARG A 410 -23.17 -9.58 19.27
N VAL A 411 -22.85 -8.82 20.32
CA VAL A 411 -21.83 -9.12 21.34
C VAL A 411 -22.49 -9.78 22.57
N GLY A 412 -21.85 -10.78 23.19
CA GLY A 412 -22.35 -11.52 24.36
C GLY A 412 -21.27 -11.91 25.38
N LYS A 413 -21.69 -12.55 26.49
CA LYS A 413 -20.79 -13.10 27.52
C LYS A 413 -19.93 -14.25 26.96
N PRO A 414 -18.75 -14.55 27.52
CA PRO A 414 -17.92 -15.64 27.03
C PRO A 414 -18.59 -17.00 27.19
N SER A 415 -18.20 -17.97 26.37
CA SER A 415 -18.55 -19.38 26.59
C SER A 415 -17.70 -19.98 27.74
N ALA A 416 -18.05 -21.18 28.22
CA ALA A 416 -17.20 -21.88 29.18
C ALA A 416 -15.83 -22.20 28.57
N PRO A 417 -14.71 -22.10 29.33
CA PRO A 417 -13.41 -22.58 28.90
C PRO A 417 -13.51 -24.05 28.46
N ARG A 418 -12.77 -24.43 27.41
CA ARG A 418 -12.77 -25.80 26.90
C ARG A 418 -11.73 -26.62 27.66
N SER A 419 -11.93 -27.93 27.78
CA SER A 419 -10.91 -28.87 28.31
C SER A 419 -10.22 -28.43 29.61
N VAL A 420 -10.99 -28.03 30.64
CA VAL A 420 -10.41 -27.73 31.97
C VAL A 420 -9.94 -29.04 32.59
N THR A 421 -8.64 -29.15 32.86
CA THR A 421 -7.99 -30.29 33.52
C THR A 421 -7.13 -29.82 34.69
N ALA A 422 -6.92 -30.70 35.66
CA ALA A 422 -6.03 -30.47 36.78
C ALA A 422 -5.04 -31.64 36.91
N ALA A 423 -3.81 -31.33 37.28
CA ALA A 423 -2.76 -32.29 37.61
C ALA A 423 -2.18 -31.99 39.00
N ALA A 424 -2.10 -32.99 39.88
CA ALA A 424 -1.71 -32.82 41.27
C ALA A 424 -0.17 -32.75 41.41
N GLY A 425 0.37 -31.76 42.09
CA GLY A 425 1.77 -31.76 42.51
C GLY A 425 1.93 -32.24 43.95
N ASN A 426 3.13 -32.06 44.51
CA ASN A 426 3.35 -32.17 45.95
C ASN A 426 2.82 -30.91 46.65
N ALA A 427 1.77 -31.05 47.47
CA ALA A 427 1.08 -29.96 48.16
C ALA A 427 0.59 -28.81 47.25
N GLN A 428 0.35 -29.10 45.97
CA GLN A 428 -0.13 -28.13 44.98
C GLN A 428 -0.90 -28.84 43.86
N ALA A 429 -1.56 -28.09 42.97
CA ALA A 429 -2.15 -28.62 41.74
C ALA A 429 -2.03 -27.60 40.59
N ARG A 430 -1.68 -28.05 39.39
CA ARG A 430 -1.69 -27.24 38.18
C ARG A 430 -3.02 -27.39 37.47
N VAL A 431 -3.79 -26.31 37.34
CA VAL A 431 -5.05 -26.26 36.58
C VAL A 431 -4.73 -25.72 35.19
N SER A 432 -5.26 -26.32 34.13
CA SER A 432 -5.01 -25.94 32.72
C SER A 432 -6.31 -26.00 31.91
N TRP A 433 -6.46 -25.13 30.91
CA TRP A 433 -7.68 -25.04 30.08
C TRP A 433 -7.39 -24.57 28.65
N ARG A 434 -8.34 -24.79 27.76
CA ARG A 434 -8.38 -24.18 26.41
C ARG A 434 -9.24 -22.92 26.40
N PRO A 435 -8.97 -21.96 25.49
CA PRO A 435 -9.71 -20.71 25.43
C PRO A 435 -11.22 -20.89 25.34
N ALA A 436 -11.94 -20.04 26.06
CA ALA A 436 -13.36 -19.79 25.85
C ALA A 436 -13.58 -18.98 24.56
N ALA A 437 -14.77 -19.10 23.96
CA ALA A 437 -15.17 -18.19 22.88
C ALA A 437 -15.54 -16.83 23.48
N ALA A 438 -14.96 -15.75 22.95
CA ALA A 438 -15.17 -14.37 23.40
C ALA A 438 -16.56 -13.81 23.05
N ASN A 439 -17.26 -14.41 22.06
CA ASN A 439 -18.61 -14.03 21.63
C ASN A 439 -18.76 -12.53 21.31
N GLY A 440 -17.76 -11.94 20.64
CA GLY A 440 -17.77 -10.57 20.16
C GLY A 440 -17.29 -9.51 21.17
N ALA A 441 -16.90 -9.89 22.38
CA ALA A 441 -16.18 -9.02 23.32
C ALA A 441 -15.00 -9.79 23.91
N GLU A 442 -13.80 -9.24 23.77
CA GLU A 442 -12.55 -9.88 24.20
C GLU A 442 -12.58 -10.30 25.67
N ILE A 443 -12.00 -11.47 25.94
CA ILE A 443 -11.86 -11.99 27.30
C ILE A 443 -10.79 -11.16 28.02
N ILE A 444 -11.09 -10.70 29.23
CA ILE A 444 -10.19 -9.86 30.04
C ILE A 444 -9.40 -10.67 31.09
N LYS A 445 -9.99 -11.75 31.62
CA LYS A 445 -9.36 -12.65 32.60
C LYS A 445 -10.04 -14.00 32.68
N TYR A 446 -9.39 -14.94 33.34
CA TYR A 446 -9.97 -16.20 33.81
C TYR A 446 -9.92 -16.25 35.34
N VAL A 447 -10.93 -16.86 35.93
CA VAL A 447 -11.03 -17.07 37.38
C VAL A 447 -11.03 -18.56 37.65
N VAL A 448 -10.15 -19.00 38.55
CA VAL A 448 -9.99 -20.38 39.01
C VAL A 448 -10.38 -20.47 40.49
N GLU A 449 -11.34 -21.33 40.81
CA GLU A 449 -11.88 -21.49 42.17
C GLU A 449 -11.80 -22.95 42.62
N GLY A 450 -11.41 -23.17 43.88
CA GLY A 450 -11.36 -24.49 44.52
C GLY A 450 -10.39 -24.50 45.71
N ALA A 451 -10.55 -25.45 46.63
CA ALA A 451 -9.75 -25.55 47.86
C ALA A 451 -9.75 -24.27 48.73
N ASP A 452 -10.91 -23.63 48.87
CA ASP A 452 -11.10 -22.33 49.55
C ASP A 452 -10.23 -21.18 49.00
N GLN A 453 -9.69 -21.34 47.79
CA GLN A 453 -8.92 -20.33 47.07
C GLN A 453 -9.67 -19.84 45.82
N ARG A 454 -9.45 -18.57 45.49
CA ARG A 454 -9.90 -17.93 44.25
C ARG A 454 -8.70 -17.22 43.64
N LEU A 455 -8.28 -17.65 42.45
CA LEU A 455 -7.15 -17.11 41.72
C LEU A 455 -7.64 -16.48 40.42
N GLU A 456 -7.25 -15.24 40.15
CA GLU A 456 -7.50 -14.57 38.88
C GLU A 456 -6.22 -14.61 38.04
N VAL A 457 -6.34 -14.90 36.75
CA VAL A 457 -5.20 -14.90 35.83
C VAL A 457 -5.56 -14.18 34.54
N GLY A 458 -4.54 -13.65 33.86
CA GLY A 458 -4.74 -12.80 32.70
C GLY A 458 -5.48 -13.43 31.52
N ALA A 459 -6.04 -12.58 30.65
CA ALA A 459 -6.76 -12.94 29.43
C ALA A 459 -6.03 -13.94 28.53
N ASN A 460 -4.70 -13.92 28.55
CA ASN A 460 -3.82 -14.74 27.73
C ASN A 460 -3.28 -15.98 28.45
N GLN A 461 -3.45 -16.06 29.78
CA GLN A 461 -3.09 -17.24 30.55
C GLN A 461 -4.09 -18.36 30.37
N ARG A 462 -3.59 -19.58 30.42
CA ARG A 462 -4.43 -20.77 30.25
C ARG A 462 -4.04 -21.92 31.20
N ALA A 463 -3.20 -21.62 32.19
CA ALA A 463 -2.91 -22.50 33.30
C ALA A 463 -2.50 -21.69 34.55
N VAL A 464 -2.69 -22.26 35.74
CA VAL A 464 -2.28 -21.67 37.02
C VAL A 464 -1.88 -22.76 38.03
N GLU A 465 -0.92 -22.47 38.90
CA GLU A 465 -0.58 -23.32 40.04
C GLU A 465 -1.35 -22.89 41.29
N VAL A 466 -2.10 -23.84 41.87
CA VAL A 466 -2.79 -23.71 43.16
C VAL A 466 -1.90 -24.35 44.22
N LYS A 467 -1.39 -23.57 45.17
CA LYS A 467 -0.41 -24.01 46.18
C LYS A 467 -1.06 -24.16 47.57
N GLY A 468 -0.37 -24.84 48.48
CA GLY A 468 -0.82 -24.98 49.88
C GLY A 468 -1.93 -26.03 50.06
N LEU A 469 -2.00 -27.02 49.17
CA LEU A 469 -2.95 -28.11 49.25
C LEU A 469 -2.45 -29.23 50.18
N THR A 470 -3.36 -29.97 50.81
CA THR A 470 -3.02 -31.11 51.65
C THR A 470 -2.83 -32.37 50.81
N ASN A 471 -1.66 -33.02 50.93
CA ASN A 471 -1.44 -34.32 50.27
C ASN A 471 -2.42 -35.38 50.80
N GLY A 472 -3.02 -36.15 49.88
CA GLY A 472 -4.01 -37.17 50.21
C GLY A 472 -5.47 -36.69 50.21
N GLU A 473 -5.72 -35.38 50.16
CA GLU A 473 -7.07 -34.81 50.04
C GLU A 473 -7.44 -34.58 48.56
N THR A 474 -8.70 -34.86 48.18
CA THR A 474 -9.16 -34.71 46.79
C THR A 474 -9.80 -33.36 46.55
N TYR A 475 -9.29 -32.61 45.57
CA TYR A 475 -9.80 -31.31 45.15
C TYR A 475 -10.39 -31.34 43.74
N ARG A 476 -11.27 -30.38 43.44
CA ARG A 476 -11.72 -30.02 42.09
C ARG A 476 -11.65 -28.51 41.94
N PHE A 477 -11.35 -28.06 40.73
CA PHE A 477 -11.27 -26.65 40.40
C PHE A 477 -12.30 -26.30 39.33
N SER A 478 -12.91 -25.12 39.41
CA SER A 478 -13.75 -24.57 38.35
C SER A 478 -13.09 -23.35 37.73
N VAL A 479 -13.12 -23.28 36.39
CA VAL A 479 -12.59 -22.15 35.63
C VAL A 479 -13.72 -21.50 34.83
N HIS A 480 -13.82 -20.17 34.89
CA HIS A 480 -14.69 -19.38 34.01
C HIS A 480 -13.92 -18.21 33.39
N ALA A 481 -14.39 -17.74 32.23
CA ALA A 481 -13.85 -16.59 31.53
C ALA A 481 -14.72 -15.35 31.79
N VAL A 482 -14.11 -14.18 31.83
CA VAL A 482 -14.78 -12.89 32.04
C VAL A 482 -14.51 -11.99 30.84
N ASN A 483 -15.52 -11.29 30.33
CA ASN A 483 -15.37 -10.17 29.38
C ASN A 483 -16.17 -8.95 29.87
N ALA A 484 -16.21 -7.87 29.09
CA ALA A 484 -17.00 -6.66 29.40
C ALA A 484 -18.50 -6.91 29.67
N LYS A 485 -19.07 -8.00 29.17
CA LYS A 485 -20.48 -8.36 29.39
C LYS A 485 -20.68 -9.19 30.67
N GLY A 486 -19.60 -9.52 31.37
CA GLY A 486 -19.57 -10.24 32.64
C GLY A 486 -19.13 -11.70 32.49
N ASP A 487 -19.36 -12.45 33.55
CA ASP A 487 -18.85 -13.81 33.69
C ASP A 487 -19.57 -14.80 32.77
N GLY A 488 -18.78 -15.58 32.02
CA GLY A 488 -19.24 -16.76 31.32
C GLY A 488 -19.48 -17.94 32.28
N PRO A 489 -20.11 -19.03 31.81
CA PRO A 489 -20.32 -20.22 32.63
C PRO A 489 -19.00 -20.91 33.00
N ALA A 490 -18.91 -21.46 34.20
CA ALA A 490 -17.73 -22.21 34.66
C ALA A 490 -17.69 -23.65 34.12
N ARG A 491 -16.48 -24.19 33.99
CA ARG A 491 -16.23 -25.62 33.74
C ARG A 491 -15.33 -26.21 34.82
N THR A 492 -15.75 -27.35 35.37
CA THR A 492 -15.02 -28.07 36.43
C THR A 492 -13.95 -28.99 35.85
N SER A 493 -12.82 -29.10 36.54
CA SER A 493 -11.73 -30.02 36.26
C SER A 493 -12.07 -31.47 36.64
N ASN A 494 -11.21 -32.41 36.22
CA ASN A 494 -11.12 -33.73 36.84
C ASN A 494 -10.76 -33.60 38.34
N PRO A 495 -11.14 -34.57 39.20
CA PRO A 495 -10.68 -34.59 40.57
C PRO A 495 -9.16 -34.85 40.61
N VAL A 496 -8.47 -34.26 41.57
CA VAL A 496 -7.03 -34.45 41.79
C VAL A 496 -6.72 -34.62 43.27
N THR A 497 -5.79 -35.51 43.58
CA THR A 497 -5.31 -35.76 44.95
C THR A 497 -3.80 -35.48 44.99
N PRO A 498 -3.35 -34.36 45.58
CA PRO A 498 -1.93 -34.04 45.73
C PRO A 498 -1.17 -35.17 46.43
N THR A 499 0.07 -35.42 46.01
CA THR A 499 0.91 -36.51 46.50
C THR A 499 2.39 -36.16 46.39
N ALA A 500 3.22 -36.74 47.26
CA ALA A 500 4.67 -36.65 47.16
C ALA A 500 5.26 -37.51 46.01
N ALA A 501 4.53 -38.50 45.51
CA ALA A 501 4.95 -39.38 44.42
C ALA A 501 4.66 -38.77 43.02
N VAL A 502 5.18 -37.57 42.77
CA VAL A 502 5.11 -36.89 41.47
C VAL A 502 6.11 -37.50 40.48
N PRO A 503 5.81 -37.57 39.18
CA PRO A 503 6.79 -37.96 38.15
C PRO A 503 7.97 -37.00 38.06
N ASP A 504 9.07 -37.46 37.49
CA ASP A 504 10.16 -36.60 37.04
C ASP A 504 9.70 -35.77 35.82
N PRO A 505 10.13 -34.51 35.67
CA PRO A 505 9.89 -33.77 34.43
C PRO A 505 10.58 -34.46 33.25
N PRO A 506 10.00 -34.42 32.03
CA PRO A 506 10.71 -34.84 30.84
C PRO A 506 12.07 -34.14 30.73
N ALA A 507 13.13 -34.90 30.48
CA ALA A 507 14.50 -34.39 30.56
C ALA A 507 14.83 -33.32 29.52
N SER A 508 14.19 -33.37 28.35
CA SER A 508 14.34 -32.39 27.28
C SER A 508 13.07 -32.32 26.43
N VAL A 509 12.86 -31.17 25.78
CA VAL A 509 11.75 -30.96 24.84
C VAL A 509 12.32 -30.34 23.57
N THR A 510 11.88 -30.85 22.42
CA THR A 510 12.21 -30.27 21.11
C THR A 510 10.93 -29.94 20.37
N ALA A 511 11.00 -28.90 19.54
CA ALA A 511 9.88 -28.45 18.71
C ALA A 511 10.33 -28.28 17.26
N GLN A 512 9.43 -28.57 16.32
CA GLN A 512 9.65 -28.44 14.89
C GLN A 512 8.39 -27.91 14.21
N GLU A 513 8.47 -26.72 13.61
CA GLU A 513 7.45 -26.18 12.70
C GLU A 513 7.46 -26.89 11.34
N ARG A 514 6.30 -26.92 10.68
CA ARG A 514 6.10 -27.52 9.35
C ARG A 514 5.39 -26.54 8.42
N PRO A 515 5.59 -26.65 7.09
CA PRO A 515 5.01 -25.72 6.12
C PRO A 515 3.48 -25.82 5.98
N ASP A 516 2.85 -26.82 6.60
CA ASP A 516 1.40 -26.95 6.69
C ASP A 516 0.79 -26.17 7.87
N GLY A 517 1.61 -25.41 8.61
CA GLY A 517 1.20 -24.64 9.79
C GLY A 517 1.18 -25.43 11.09
N THR A 518 1.53 -26.72 11.10
CA THR A 518 1.57 -27.53 12.33
C THR A 518 2.92 -27.40 13.05
N VAL A 519 2.91 -27.65 14.36
CA VAL A 519 4.14 -27.78 15.17
C VAL A 519 4.18 -29.13 15.86
N LEU A 520 5.26 -29.88 15.63
CA LEU A 520 5.55 -31.12 16.33
C LEU A 520 6.42 -30.84 17.55
N VAL A 521 5.93 -31.19 18.74
CA VAL A 521 6.66 -31.13 20.01
C VAL A 521 6.97 -32.56 20.47
N LYS A 522 8.22 -32.83 20.84
CA LYS A 522 8.72 -34.17 21.24
C LYS A 522 9.52 -34.11 22.54
N TRP A 523 9.46 -35.19 23.31
CA TRP A 523 10.18 -35.34 24.58
C TRP A 523 10.47 -36.82 24.87
N PRO A 524 11.43 -37.17 25.73
CA PRO A 524 11.60 -38.55 26.19
C PRO A 524 10.53 -38.94 27.20
N ALA A 525 10.31 -40.25 27.39
CA ALA A 525 9.39 -40.74 28.41
C ALA A 525 9.86 -40.30 29.82
N ALA A 526 8.94 -39.80 30.64
CA ALA A 526 9.22 -39.43 32.02
C ALA A 526 9.23 -40.65 32.94
N ASN A 527 10.05 -40.60 34.00
CA ASN A 527 10.00 -41.57 35.08
C ASN A 527 8.83 -41.24 36.02
N GLY A 528 7.84 -42.12 36.10
CA GLY A 528 6.64 -41.90 36.92
C GLY A 528 6.79 -42.23 38.41
N GLN A 529 8.02 -42.44 38.90
CA GLN A 529 8.33 -42.74 40.30
C GLN A 529 7.50 -43.92 40.84
N GLY A 530 7.46 -45.02 40.07
CA GLY A 530 6.68 -46.22 40.38
C GLY A 530 5.22 -46.22 39.90
N ASN A 531 4.70 -45.09 39.41
CA ASN A 531 3.39 -45.01 38.76
C ASN A 531 3.53 -44.93 37.23
N ALA A 532 2.58 -45.50 36.48
CA ALA A 532 2.56 -45.37 35.02
C ALA A 532 2.26 -43.91 34.60
N ILE A 533 2.96 -43.40 33.56
CA ILE A 533 2.61 -42.11 32.97
C ILE A 533 1.32 -42.25 32.16
N ALA A 534 0.29 -41.47 32.49
CA ALA A 534 -1.00 -41.50 31.83
C ALA A 534 -1.06 -40.54 30.64
N ARG A 535 -0.47 -39.36 30.76
CA ARG A 535 -0.46 -38.30 29.73
C ARG A 535 0.63 -37.27 30.01
N TYR A 536 0.85 -36.40 29.03
CA TYR A 536 1.70 -35.22 29.10
C TYR A 536 0.88 -33.99 28.74
N ALA A 537 1.06 -32.90 29.47
CA ALA A 537 0.46 -31.60 29.19
C ALA A 537 1.53 -30.64 28.66
N VAL A 538 1.28 -30.05 27.49
CA VAL A 538 2.24 -29.17 26.79
C VAL A 538 1.78 -27.72 26.91
N THR A 539 2.67 -26.83 27.35
CA THR A 539 2.45 -25.38 27.43
C THR A 539 3.33 -24.67 26.41
N ALA A 540 2.73 -23.94 25.48
CA ALA A 540 3.39 -22.98 24.60
C ALA A 540 3.64 -21.66 25.35
N SER A 541 4.82 -21.09 25.14
CA SER A 541 5.25 -19.81 25.69
C SER A 541 5.55 -18.86 24.54
N SER A 542 5.05 -17.63 24.60
CA SER A 542 5.34 -16.52 23.68
C SER A 542 5.48 -15.23 24.48
N ALA A 543 6.01 -14.14 23.90
CA ALA A 543 6.38 -12.93 24.64
C ALA A 543 5.30 -12.47 25.66
N GLY A 544 5.61 -12.59 26.96
CA GLY A 544 4.72 -12.25 28.07
C GLY A 544 3.55 -13.23 28.37
N THR A 545 3.40 -14.31 27.59
CA THR A 545 2.20 -15.17 27.58
C THR A 545 2.54 -16.67 27.63
N ASN A 546 1.81 -17.43 28.44
CA ASN A 546 1.89 -18.88 28.51
C ASN A 546 0.51 -19.54 28.31
N ALA A 547 0.41 -20.52 27.41
CA ALA A 547 -0.85 -21.20 27.08
C ALA A 547 -0.69 -22.71 26.77
N PRO A 548 -1.59 -23.62 27.24
CA PRO A 548 -1.65 -25.01 26.81
C PRO A 548 -1.78 -25.14 25.30
N ALA A 549 -0.84 -25.88 24.72
CA ALA A 549 -0.87 -26.30 23.34
C ALA A 549 -1.70 -27.58 23.15
N GLY A 550 -1.80 -28.41 24.19
CA GLY A 550 -2.56 -29.65 24.17
C GLY A 550 -2.06 -30.68 25.17
N GLU A 551 -2.62 -31.88 25.07
CA GLU A 551 -2.20 -33.03 25.88
C GLU A 551 -1.96 -34.23 24.97
N SER A 552 -1.08 -35.14 25.37
CA SER A 552 -0.78 -36.36 24.62
C SER A 552 -0.56 -37.55 25.55
N THR A 553 -1.02 -38.73 25.14
CA THR A 553 -0.68 -40.01 25.79
C THR A 553 0.62 -40.60 25.26
N LYS A 554 1.20 -39.99 24.22
CA LYS A 554 2.47 -40.35 23.61
C LYS A 554 3.56 -39.37 24.04
N THR A 555 4.80 -39.65 23.68
CA THR A 555 5.97 -38.78 23.86
C THR A 555 6.11 -37.70 22.78
N GLU A 556 4.97 -37.31 22.18
CA GLU A 556 4.90 -36.26 21.17
C GLU A 556 3.50 -35.63 21.12
N LEU A 557 3.42 -34.35 20.74
CA LEU A 557 2.18 -33.64 20.42
C LEU A 557 2.33 -32.94 19.07
N VAL A 558 1.32 -33.08 18.21
CA VAL A 558 1.18 -32.24 17.01
C VAL A 558 0.18 -31.15 17.32
N VAL A 559 0.65 -29.91 17.43
CA VAL A 559 -0.19 -28.73 17.55
C VAL A 559 -0.80 -28.44 16.17
N PRO A 560 -2.13 -28.44 16.02
CA PRO A 560 -2.79 -28.21 14.74
C PRO A 560 -2.54 -26.80 14.17
N ALA A 561 -2.62 -26.69 12.84
CA ALA A 561 -2.55 -25.43 12.12
C ALA A 561 -3.61 -24.43 12.60
N GLY A 562 -3.23 -23.17 12.79
CA GLY A 562 -4.10 -22.08 13.25
C GLY A 562 -4.35 -22.02 14.76
N GLU A 563 -3.86 -22.98 15.55
CA GLU A 563 -3.93 -22.91 17.03
C GLU A 563 -2.82 -22.04 17.63
N LEU A 564 -1.73 -21.83 16.90
CA LEU A 564 -0.66 -20.86 17.19
C LEU A 564 -0.66 -19.79 16.11
N GLU A 565 -0.35 -18.56 16.49
CA GLU A 565 -0.30 -17.44 15.56
C GLU A 565 0.91 -17.57 14.62
N TYR A 566 0.68 -17.43 13.32
CA TYR A 566 1.75 -17.53 12.34
C TYR A 566 2.67 -16.31 12.40
N GLY A 567 3.99 -16.53 12.31
CA GLY A 567 5.00 -15.47 12.45
C GLY A 567 5.37 -15.12 13.90
N THR A 568 4.58 -15.59 14.88
CA THR A 568 4.87 -15.43 16.30
C THR A 568 5.84 -16.53 16.77
N GLN A 569 6.83 -16.17 17.58
CA GLN A 569 7.80 -17.12 18.12
C GLN A 569 7.20 -17.85 19.32
N TYR A 570 7.39 -19.17 19.37
CA TYR A 570 6.95 -20.02 20.47
C TYR A 570 8.05 -20.95 20.95
N ALA A 571 8.03 -21.28 22.24
CA ALA A 571 8.73 -22.43 22.81
C ALA A 571 7.79 -23.23 23.72
N PHE A 572 8.17 -24.44 24.08
CA PHE A 572 7.28 -25.37 24.78
C PHE A 572 7.92 -25.94 26.04
N THR A 573 7.10 -26.12 27.06
CA THR A 573 7.41 -26.91 28.25
C THR A 573 6.40 -28.04 28.37
N VAL A 574 6.81 -29.16 28.99
CA VAL A 574 5.98 -30.35 29.13
C VAL A 574 5.95 -30.78 30.59
N VAL A 575 4.74 -31.10 31.07
CA VAL A 575 4.50 -31.69 32.39
C VAL A 575 4.02 -33.13 32.19
N ALA A 576 4.68 -34.10 32.83
CA ALA A 576 4.25 -35.50 32.82
C ALA A 576 3.22 -35.75 33.92
N VAL A 577 2.12 -36.44 33.61
CA VAL A 577 1.04 -36.74 34.55
C VAL A 577 0.89 -38.26 34.68
N ASN A 578 1.03 -38.80 35.89
CA ASN A 578 0.89 -40.24 36.13
C ASN A 578 -0.57 -40.69 36.27
N SER A 579 -0.76 -42.00 36.37
CA SER A 579 -2.07 -42.66 36.52
C SER A 579 -2.82 -42.33 37.82
N LYS A 580 -2.14 -41.70 38.79
CA LYS A 580 -2.76 -41.16 40.01
C LYS A 580 -3.13 -39.67 39.86
N GLY A 581 -2.91 -39.09 38.68
CA GLY A 581 -3.19 -37.70 38.39
C GLY A 581 -2.10 -36.74 38.84
N ALA A 582 -0.95 -37.24 39.33
CA ALA A 582 0.14 -36.39 39.79
C ALA A 582 1.01 -35.89 38.63
N GLY A 583 1.22 -34.58 38.53
CA GLY A 583 2.02 -33.87 37.55
C GLY A 583 3.44 -33.56 38.04
N SER A 584 4.44 -33.70 37.17
CA SER A 584 5.80 -33.24 37.43
C SER A 584 5.90 -31.71 37.45
N ALA A 585 7.07 -31.18 37.80
CA ALA A 585 7.45 -29.83 37.40
C ALA A 585 7.48 -29.69 35.86
N ALA A 586 7.51 -28.46 35.36
CA ALA A 586 7.73 -28.21 33.94
C ALA A 586 9.14 -28.68 33.53
N SER A 587 9.26 -29.28 32.35
CA SER A 587 10.55 -29.56 31.71
C SER A 587 11.36 -28.27 31.49
N PRO A 588 12.67 -28.37 31.17
CA PRO A 588 13.37 -27.29 30.49
C PRO A 588 12.60 -26.84 29.24
N VAL A 589 12.70 -25.55 28.91
CA VAL A 589 12.05 -24.96 27.72
C VAL A 589 12.68 -25.53 26.44
N SER A 590 11.87 -25.80 25.43
CA SER A 590 12.34 -26.31 24.14
C SER A 590 13.13 -25.26 23.35
N ASN A 591 13.72 -25.68 22.22
CA ASN A 591 14.05 -24.73 21.17
C ASN A 591 12.80 -23.96 20.71
N THR A 592 13.03 -22.75 20.21
CA THR A 592 12.01 -21.87 19.65
C THR A 592 11.66 -22.27 18.22
N VAL A 593 10.41 -22.05 17.83
CA VAL A 593 9.88 -22.25 16.48
C VAL A 593 8.99 -21.07 16.08
N VAL A 594 8.85 -20.84 14.77
CA VAL A 594 7.93 -19.82 14.23
C VAL A 594 6.96 -20.49 13.26
N PRO A 595 5.72 -20.81 13.69
CA PRO A 595 4.72 -21.44 12.84
C PRO A 595 4.48 -20.64 11.56
N PHE A 596 4.35 -21.34 10.43
CA PHE A 596 4.12 -20.73 9.13
C PHE A 596 3.32 -21.64 8.21
N ALA A 597 2.60 -21.05 7.26
CA ALA A 597 1.84 -21.76 6.25
C ALA A 597 1.96 -21.08 4.89
N ALA A 598 1.41 -21.70 3.84
CA ALA A 598 1.30 -21.06 2.53
C ALA A 598 0.52 -19.73 2.65
N PRO A 599 0.79 -18.73 1.80
CA PRO A 599 0.13 -17.43 1.91
C PRO A 599 -1.39 -17.52 1.76
N GLY A 600 -2.08 -16.49 2.21
CA GLY A 600 -3.49 -16.30 1.95
C GLY A 600 -3.80 -16.09 0.46
N ARG A 601 -5.10 -15.97 0.15
CA ARG A 601 -5.57 -15.58 -1.19
C ARG A 601 -5.25 -14.09 -1.42
N PRO A 602 -4.68 -13.70 -2.57
CA PRO A 602 -4.56 -12.28 -2.94
C PRO A 602 -5.92 -11.56 -2.89
N LEU A 603 -5.94 -10.36 -2.32
CA LEU A 603 -7.17 -9.57 -2.16
C LEU A 603 -7.36 -8.59 -3.32
N GLU A 604 -8.59 -8.11 -3.51
CA GLU A 604 -8.92 -7.07 -4.49
C GLU A 604 -8.38 -7.30 -5.92
N LEU A 605 -8.33 -8.56 -6.38
CA LEU A 605 -7.90 -8.87 -7.73
C LEU A 605 -8.80 -8.18 -8.77
N ARG A 606 -8.19 -7.33 -9.61
CA ARG A 606 -8.81 -6.63 -10.73
C ARG A 606 -8.05 -6.94 -12.01
N ALA A 607 -8.79 -7.14 -13.09
CA ALA A 607 -8.22 -7.30 -14.42
C ALA A 607 -8.96 -6.37 -15.40
N GLY A 608 -8.23 -5.81 -16.37
CA GLY A 608 -8.76 -4.79 -17.27
C GLY A 608 -8.18 -4.88 -18.68
N THR A 609 -8.93 -4.37 -19.64
CA THR A 609 -8.52 -4.27 -21.05
C THR A 609 -7.44 -3.21 -21.23
N VAL A 610 -6.44 -3.50 -22.05
CA VAL A 610 -5.43 -2.50 -22.47
C VAL A 610 -5.83 -1.93 -23.83
N ALA A 611 -6.43 -0.73 -23.83
CA ALA A 611 -7.13 -0.18 -24.99
C ALA A 611 -6.25 0.03 -26.25
N ASN A 612 -4.94 0.25 -26.07
CA ASN A 612 -3.97 0.52 -27.12
C ASN A 612 -3.08 -0.68 -27.47
N GLN A 613 -3.29 -1.86 -26.86
CA GLN A 613 -2.48 -3.04 -27.11
C GLN A 613 -3.36 -4.28 -27.38
N PRO A 614 -3.32 -4.84 -28.61
CA PRO A 614 -4.09 -6.03 -28.94
C PRO A 614 -3.62 -7.24 -28.15
N GLY A 615 -4.58 -8.10 -27.77
CA GLY A 615 -4.28 -9.32 -27.03
C GLY A 615 -3.65 -9.11 -25.65
N ALA A 616 -3.82 -7.93 -25.04
CA ALA A 616 -3.26 -7.60 -23.74
C ALA A 616 -4.33 -7.35 -22.67
N VAL A 617 -4.04 -7.76 -21.43
CA VAL A 617 -4.80 -7.41 -20.23
C VAL A 617 -3.86 -6.95 -19.12
N THR A 618 -4.30 -5.95 -18.36
CA THR A 618 -3.64 -5.54 -17.10
C THR A 618 -4.27 -6.30 -15.94
N VAL A 619 -3.45 -6.70 -14.97
CA VAL A 619 -3.87 -7.40 -13.77
C VAL A 619 -3.25 -6.71 -12.56
N GLN A 620 -4.04 -6.44 -11.52
CA GLN A 620 -3.61 -5.79 -10.29
C GLN A 620 -4.33 -6.40 -9.08
N TRP A 621 -3.65 -6.54 -7.96
CA TRP A 621 -4.21 -7.05 -6.70
C TRP A 621 -3.59 -6.35 -5.49
N ALA A 622 -4.18 -6.57 -4.32
CA ALA A 622 -3.57 -6.27 -3.03
C ALA A 622 -2.75 -7.48 -2.54
N PRO A 623 -1.65 -7.27 -1.79
CA PRO A 623 -0.84 -8.34 -1.24
C PRO A 623 -1.67 -9.37 -0.45
N ALA A 624 -1.24 -10.63 -0.48
CA ALA A 624 -1.85 -11.68 0.34
C ALA A 624 -1.27 -11.64 1.76
N GLU A 625 -2.03 -12.17 2.74
CA GLU A 625 -1.48 -12.45 4.07
C GLU A 625 -0.32 -13.45 3.97
N ALA A 626 0.81 -13.10 4.56
CA ALA A 626 2.05 -13.87 4.45
C ALA A 626 2.01 -15.20 5.24
N ASN A 627 1.15 -15.31 6.26
CA ASN A 627 1.05 -16.49 7.13
C ASN A 627 2.42 -16.93 7.71
N GLY A 628 3.17 -15.97 8.26
CA GLY A 628 4.42 -16.22 8.98
C GLY A 628 5.69 -16.31 8.13
N ARG A 629 5.58 -16.33 6.79
CA ARG A 629 6.72 -16.21 5.85
C ARG A 629 6.36 -15.28 4.71
N PRO A 630 7.25 -14.35 4.32
CA PRO A 630 6.93 -13.31 3.34
C PRO A 630 6.52 -13.92 2.01
N VAL A 631 5.61 -13.25 1.32
CA VAL A 631 5.30 -13.59 -0.06
C VAL A 631 6.52 -13.23 -0.92
N THR A 632 7.13 -14.24 -1.54
CA THR A 632 8.34 -14.08 -2.36
C THR A 632 8.00 -13.79 -3.83
N LYS A 633 6.87 -14.32 -4.31
CA LYS A 633 6.37 -14.13 -5.67
C LYS A 633 4.87 -14.42 -5.78
N TYR A 634 4.30 -14.07 -6.93
CA TYR A 634 2.96 -14.40 -7.35
C TYR A 634 3.00 -15.22 -8.64
N LEU A 635 2.20 -16.29 -8.68
CA LEU A 635 1.92 -17.04 -9.90
C LEU A 635 0.66 -16.44 -10.53
N VAL A 636 0.81 -15.83 -11.70
CA VAL A 636 -0.26 -15.20 -12.46
C VAL A 636 -0.55 -16.05 -13.68
N ASP A 637 -1.73 -16.69 -13.71
CA ASP A 637 -2.27 -17.43 -14.85
C ASP A 637 -3.33 -16.60 -15.55
N VAL A 638 -3.09 -16.23 -16.81
CA VAL A 638 -4.07 -15.54 -17.65
C VAL A 638 -4.37 -16.40 -18.87
N GLY A 639 -5.58 -16.97 -18.92
CA GLY A 639 -6.00 -17.80 -20.04
C GLY A 639 -5.10 -19.02 -20.29
N GLY A 640 -4.53 -19.61 -19.24
CA GLY A 640 -3.62 -20.76 -19.31
C GLY A 640 -2.14 -20.39 -19.40
N ARG A 641 -1.79 -19.10 -19.47
CA ARG A 641 -0.41 -18.62 -19.48
C ARG A 641 0.04 -18.26 -18.07
N VAL A 642 0.90 -19.10 -17.49
CA VAL A 642 1.46 -18.89 -16.15
C VAL A 642 2.74 -18.06 -16.24
N SER A 643 2.85 -17.05 -15.38
CA SER A 643 4.03 -16.22 -15.19
C SER A 643 4.32 -16.01 -13.71
N GLU A 644 5.58 -15.80 -13.35
CA GLU A 644 6.01 -15.44 -12.00
C GLU A 644 6.33 -13.96 -11.94
N VAL A 645 5.77 -13.26 -10.95
CA VAL A 645 6.01 -11.82 -10.74
C VAL A 645 6.23 -11.53 -9.26
N THR A 646 7.06 -10.54 -8.93
CA THR A 646 7.30 -10.11 -7.55
C THR A 646 6.45 -8.91 -7.15
N GLU A 647 5.96 -8.15 -8.14
CA GLU A 647 5.06 -7.01 -7.93
C GLU A 647 3.59 -7.45 -7.84
N THR A 648 2.73 -6.56 -7.36
CA THR A 648 1.27 -6.78 -7.27
C THR A 648 0.50 -6.29 -8.50
N ARG A 649 1.21 -6.12 -9.63
CA ARG A 649 0.65 -5.75 -10.92
C ARG A 649 1.44 -6.39 -12.04
N THR A 650 0.77 -6.68 -13.15
CA THR A 650 1.43 -7.12 -14.39
C THR A 650 0.54 -6.87 -15.60
N THR A 651 1.14 -6.86 -16.79
CA THR A 651 0.42 -6.87 -18.07
C THR A 651 0.77 -8.14 -18.82
N VAL A 652 -0.24 -8.90 -19.23
CA VAL A 652 -0.06 -10.14 -20.00
C VAL A 652 -0.54 -9.92 -21.42
N THR A 653 0.33 -10.23 -22.39
CA THR A 653 0.09 -10.06 -23.84
C THR A 653 -0.06 -11.41 -24.55
N GLY A 654 -0.37 -11.39 -25.86
CA GLY A 654 -0.43 -12.59 -26.69
C GLY A 654 -1.67 -13.46 -26.47
N LEU A 655 -2.75 -12.89 -25.92
CA LEU A 655 -3.99 -13.58 -25.58
C LEU A 655 -5.01 -13.64 -26.73
N GLY A 656 -4.69 -13.04 -27.89
CA GLY A 656 -5.60 -12.90 -29.01
C GLY A 656 -6.65 -11.80 -28.81
N ASN A 657 -7.27 -11.34 -29.89
CA ASN A 657 -8.18 -10.18 -29.87
C ASN A 657 -9.60 -10.58 -29.48
N GLY A 658 -10.28 -9.71 -28.74
CA GLY A 658 -11.67 -9.86 -28.31
C GLY A 658 -11.97 -11.06 -27.41
N GLN A 659 -10.95 -11.71 -26.86
CA GLN A 659 -11.05 -12.93 -26.05
C GLN A 659 -11.43 -12.62 -24.61
N ASN A 660 -12.37 -13.39 -24.06
CA ASN A 660 -12.63 -13.41 -22.62
C ASN A 660 -11.59 -14.32 -21.96
N VAL A 661 -10.82 -13.78 -21.02
CA VAL A 661 -9.77 -14.50 -20.31
C VAL A 661 -10.10 -14.59 -18.83
N THR A 662 -9.88 -15.78 -18.27
CA THR A 662 -9.87 -15.99 -16.82
C THR A 662 -8.48 -15.66 -16.30
N VAL A 663 -8.43 -14.83 -15.26
CA VAL A 663 -7.20 -14.45 -14.56
C VAL A 663 -7.21 -15.13 -13.21
N LYS A 664 -6.14 -15.85 -12.88
CA LYS A 664 -5.91 -16.47 -11.57
C LYS A 664 -4.59 -15.99 -11.00
N VAL A 665 -4.57 -15.61 -9.72
CA VAL A 665 -3.36 -15.19 -9.02
C VAL A 665 -3.21 -15.97 -7.71
N LYS A 666 -2.04 -16.58 -7.50
CA LYS A 666 -1.64 -17.24 -6.25
C LYS A 666 -0.42 -16.54 -5.67
N ALA A 667 -0.42 -16.26 -4.38
CA ALA A 667 0.77 -15.84 -3.66
C ALA A 667 1.62 -17.06 -3.27
N VAL A 668 2.95 -16.92 -3.22
CA VAL A 668 3.89 -18.00 -2.90
C VAL A 668 4.85 -17.52 -1.82
N ASN A 669 5.07 -18.34 -0.80
CA ASN A 669 6.17 -18.18 0.16
C ASN A 669 6.96 -19.50 0.27
N GLU A 670 7.81 -19.62 1.29
CA GLU A 670 8.60 -20.83 1.59
C GLU A 670 7.75 -22.11 1.73
N ALA A 671 6.53 -22.02 2.27
CA ALA A 671 5.61 -23.16 2.40
C ALA A 671 4.97 -23.59 1.07
N GLY A 672 5.10 -22.78 0.02
CA GLY A 672 4.55 -23.04 -1.31
C GLY A 672 3.40 -22.10 -1.70
N PRO A 673 2.63 -22.44 -2.75
CA PRO A 673 1.57 -21.59 -3.26
C PRO A 673 0.31 -21.65 -2.39
N GLY A 674 -0.27 -20.47 -2.13
CA GLY A 674 -1.57 -20.31 -1.47
C GLY A 674 -2.78 -20.56 -2.40
N PRO A 675 -4.00 -20.34 -1.88
CA PRO A 675 -5.23 -20.43 -2.67
C PRO A 675 -5.33 -19.32 -3.74
N GLU A 676 -6.08 -19.58 -4.81
CA GLU A 676 -6.18 -18.67 -5.96
C GLU A 676 -7.26 -17.58 -5.79
N ALA A 677 -6.92 -16.37 -6.22
CA ALA A 677 -7.86 -15.32 -6.56
C ALA A 677 -8.20 -15.39 -8.04
N THR A 678 -9.48 -15.18 -8.38
CA THR A 678 -9.96 -15.28 -9.76
C THR A 678 -10.70 -14.01 -10.16
N ALA A 679 -10.42 -13.53 -11.37
CA ALA A 679 -11.12 -12.44 -12.05
C ALA A 679 -11.31 -12.78 -13.53
N THR A 680 -12.13 -12.00 -14.24
CA THR A 680 -12.28 -12.10 -15.69
C THR A 680 -11.96 -10.77 -16.34
N ALA A 681 -11.38 -10.82 -17.53
CA ALA A 681 -11.15 -9.66 -18.38
C ALA A 681 -11.40 -10.02 -19.83
N ARG A 682 -11.49 -8.99 -20.68
CA ARG A 682 -11.57 -9.16 -22.13
C ARG A 682 -10.46 -8.38 -22.81
N THR A 683 -9.80 -8.97 -23.80
CA THR A 683 -8.85 -8.23 -24.64
C THR A 683 -9.60 -7.33 -25.62
N VAL A 684 -8.93 -6.29 -26.12
CA VAL A 684 -9.53 -5.38 -27.10
C VAL A 684 -10.00 -6.15 -28.33
N ALA A 685 -11.24 -5.90 -28.75
CA ALA A 685 -11.88 -6.49 -29.93
C ALA A 685 -11.85 -5.49 -31.09
N GLU A 686 -11.98 -5.99 -32.32
CA GLU A 686 -12.18 -5.11 -33.48
C GLU A 686 -13.44 -4.26 -33.30
N PRO A 687 -13.44 -2.99 -33.77
CA PRO A 687 -14.62 -2.14 -33.65
C PRO A 687 -15.80 -2.71 -34.43
N ARG A 688 -17.02 -2.44 -33.97
CA ARG A 688 -18.24 -2.67 -34.74
C ARG A 688 -18.86 -1.34 -35.14
N VAL A 689 -19.12 -1.18 -36.42
CA VAL A 689 -19.72 0.03 -36.99
C VAL A 689 -21.15 -0.27 -37.40
N THR A 690 -22.07 0.62 -37.06
CA THR A 690 -23.46 0.55 -37.51
C THR A 690 -23.85 1.89 -38.11
N VAL A 691 -24.19 1.92 -39.39
CA VAL A 691 -24.70 3.14 -40.03
C VAL A 691 -26.11 3.38 -39.52
N THR A 692 -26.37 4.59 -39.02
CA THR A 692 -27.68 5.01 -38.49
C THR A 692 -28.47 5.86 -39.46
N GLY A 693 -27.79 6.47 -40.44
CA GLY A 693 -28.44 7.23 -41.50
C GLY A 693 -27.44 7.94 -42.41
N SER A 694 -27.93 8.41 -43.55
CA SER A 694 -27.20 9.28 -44.48
C SER A 694 -28.08 10.42 -44.95
N SER A 695 -27.45 11.54 -45.31
CA SER A 695 -28.11 12.69 -45.91
C SER A 695 -27.16 13.34 -46.90
N SER A 696 -27.69 13.93 -47.96
CA SER A 696 -26.89 14.57 -49.00
C SER A 696 -27.28 16.02 -49.27
N THR A 697 -26.31 16.77 -49.76
CA THR A 697 -26.47 18.03 -50.46
C THR A 697 -26.17 17.81 -51.94
N ALA A 698 -26.17 18.87 -52.74
CA ALA A 698 -25.76 18.76 -54.13
C ALA A 698 -24.32 18.26 -54.30
N THR A 699 -23.40 18.63 -53.41
CA THR A 699 -21.95 18.42 -53.61
C THR A 699 -21.27 17.80 -52.40
N GLY A 700 -22.05 17.18 -51.52
CA GLY A 700 -21.54 16.51 -50.35
C GLY A 700 -22.56 15.56 -49.75
N ALA A 701 -22.09 14.61 -48.94
CA ALA A 701 -22.91 13.65 -48.24
C ALA A 701 -22.39 13.47 -46.82
N THR A 702 -23.31 13.46 -45.86
CA THR A 702 -23.06 13.22 -44.45
C THR A 702 -23.55 11.83 -44.11
N VAL A 703 -22.66 10.98 -43.60
CA VAL A 703 -23.01 9.67 -43.06
C VAL A 703 -22.96 9.75 -41.54
N THR A 704 -24.01 9.27 -40.88
CA THR A 704 -24.12 9.17 -39.41
C THR A 704 -24.08 7.70 -39.01
N PHE A 705 -23.38 7.41 -37.92
CA PHE A 705 -23.13 6.03 -37.49
C PHE A 705 -22.78 5.96 -36.01
N THR A 706 -22.88 4.76 -35.43
CA THR A 706 -22.39 4.46 -34.08
C THR A 706 -21.22 3.48 -34.16
N VAL A 707 -20.27 3.60 -33.22
CA VAL A 707 -19.10 2.72 -33.12
C VAL A 707 -19.04 2.11 -31.72
N ASP A 708 -19.11 0.78 -31.62
CA ASP A 708 -18.60 0.04 -30.48
C ASP A 708 -17.11 -0.16 -30.69
N ALA A 709 -16.28 0.50 -29.88
CA ALA A 709 -14.83 0.46 -30.02
C ALA A 709 -14.19 -0.84 -29.49
N GLY A 710 -14.98 -1.80 -29.00
CA GLY A 710 -14.49 -3.11 -28.57
C GLY A 710 -13.55 -3.04 -27.36
N GLY A 711 -13.69 -2.03 -26.50
CA GLY A 711 -12.78 -1.75 -25.37
C GLY A 711 -11.49 -1.01 -25.75
N GLY A 712 -11.33 -0.63 -27.02
CA GLY A 712 -10.19 0.13 -27.53
C GLY A 712 -10.49 1.61 -27.77
N GLN A 713 -9.48 2.32 -28.29
CA GLN A 713 -9.62 3.68 -28.82
C GLN A 713 -9.81 3.60 -30.35
N ALA A 714 -10.96 4.06 -30.85
CA ALA A 714 -11.29 3.97 -32.28
C ALA A 714 -11.03 5.30 -33.02
N ALA A 715 -10.41 5.21 -34.19
CA ALA A 715 -10.31 6.28 -35.17
C ALA A 715 -11.20 5.97 -36.37
N CYS A 716 -11.96 6.96 -36.85
CA CYS A 716 -12.97 6.76 -37.89
C CYS A 716 -12.66 7.51 -39.18
N SER A 717 -12.94 6.88 -40.31
CA SER A 717 -12.85 7.47 -41.63
C SER A 717 -14.02 7.07 -42.53
N LEU A 718 -14.31 7.91 -43.51
CA LEU A 718 -15.30 7.70 -44.56
C LEU A 718 -14.58 7.66 -45.90
N SER A 719 -14.89 6.69 -46.75
CA SER A 719 -14.37 6.61 -48.11
C SER A 719 -15.47 6.29 -49.11
N THR A 720 -15.26 6.72 -50.36
CA THR A 720 -16.07 6.35 -51.52
C THR A 720 -15.14 6.21 -52.72
N PRO A 721 -15.43 5.36 -53.72
CA PRO A 721 -14.58 5.22 -54.90
C PRO A 721 -14.33 6.58 -55.59
N GLY A 722 -13.07 6.83 -55.97
CA GLY A 722 -12.66 8.06 -56.65
C GLY A 722 -12.29 9.24 -55.75
N GLU A 723 -12.65 9.19 -54.46
CA GLU A 723 -12.36 10.26 -53.48
C GLU A 723 -11.35 9.80 -52.41
N PRO A 724 -10.50 10.69 -51.89
CA PRO A 724 -9.62 10.36 -50.77
C PRO A 724 -10.43 10.07 -49.49
N ALA A 725 -9.97 9.12 -48.69
CA ALA A 725 -10.60 8.81 -47.41
C ALA A 725 -10.52 10.02 -46.47
N LYS A 726 -11.65 10.36 -45.84
CA LYS A 726 -11.78 11.49 -44.94
C LYS A 726 -11.92 11.02 -43.50
N ALA A 727 -10.98 11.41 -42.63
CA ALA A 727 -11.07 11.16 -41.20
C ALA A 727 -12.09 12.11 -40.54
N GLY A 728 -12.71 11.67 -39.44
CA GLY A 728 -13.63 12.51 -38.69
C GLY A 728 -14.10 11.87 -37.38
N ALA A 729 -15.10 12.48 -36.76
CA ALA A 729 -15.68 11.98 -35.51
C ALA A 729 -16.35 10.62 -35.71
N CYS A 730 -16.26 9.74 -34.71
CA CYS A 730 -16.88 8.42 -34.71
C CYS A 730 -18.41 8.43 -34.45
N SER A 731 -19.09 9.46 -34.97
CA SER A 731 -20.53 9.66 -34.89
C SER A 731 -21.10 10.15 -36.22
N SER A 732 -20.34 10.96 -36.95
CA SER A 732 -20.68 11.42 -38.29
C SER A 732 -19.46 11.94 -39.04
N ILE A 733 -19.43 11.68 -40.34
CA ILE A 733 -18.41 12.22 -41.26
C ILE A 733 -19.13 12.74 -42.51
N THR A 734 -18.74 13.94 -42.96
CA THR A 734 -19.26 14.58 -44.17
C THR A 734 -18.22 14.58 -45.26
N MET A 735 -18.48 13.94 -46.40
CA MET A 735 -17.71 14.04 -47.63
C MET A 735 -18.19 15.23 -48.47
N THR A 736 -17.29 15.98 -49.09
CA THR A 736 -17.56 17.20 -49.86
C THR A 736 -16.82 17.16 -51.19
N GLY A 737 -17.25 17.94 -52.19
CA GLY A 737 -16.66 17.92 -53.53
C GLY A 737 -17.22 16.80 -54.41
N LEU A 738 -18.37 16.25 -54.05
CA LEU A 738 -19.03 15.20 -54.82
C LEU A 738 -19.76 15.78 -56.04
N THR A 739 -19.89 14.97 -57.09
CA THR A 739 -20.65 15.31 -58.31
C THR A 739 -22.15 15.31 -58.00
N PRO A 740 -22.92 16.36 -58.34
CA PRO A 740 -24.36 16.41 -58.15
C PRO A 740 -25.13 15.33 -58.91
N GLY A 741 -26.25 14.88 -58.33
CA GLY A 741 -27.14 13.87 -58.91
C GLY A 741 -26.51 12.50 -59.15
N THR A 742 -25.42 12.15 -58.44
CA THR A 742 -24.63 10.93 -58.64
C THR A 742 -24.77 9.98 -57.45
N ASP A 743 -24.90 8.69 -57.74
CA ASP A 743 -25.00 7.63 -56.73
C ASP A 743 -23.62 7.27 -56.17
N TYR A 744 -23.46 7.32 -54.85
CA TYR A 744 -22.22 6.98 -54.15
C TYR A 744 -22.44 5.84 -53.16
N THR A 745 -21.44 4.96 -53.03
CA THR A 745 -21.37 3.98 -51.95
C THR A 745 -20.30 4.40 -50.96
N PHE A 746 -20.73 4.80 -49.77
CA PHE A 746 -19.85 5.20 -48.70
C PHE A 746 -19.48 4.00 -47.83
N THR A 747 -18.20 3.85 -47.52
CA THR A 747 -17.68 2.89 -46.54
C THR A 747 -17.19 3.66 -45.32
N VAL A 748 -17.84 3.45 -44.18
CA VAL A 748 -17.34 3.90 -42.88
C VAL A 748 -16.37 2.85 -42.36
N THR A 749 -15.18 3.27 -41.95
CA THR A 749 -14.15 2.41 -41.34
C THR A 749 -13.82 2.95 -39.96
N ALA A 750 -13.99 2.13 -38.91
CA ALA A 750 -13.45 2.40 -37.58
C ALA A 750 -12.25 1.49 -37.35
N THR A 751 -11.12 2.05 -36.90
CA THR A 751 -9.88 1.31 -36.65
C THR A 751 -9.46 1.50 -35.20
N ASN A 752 -9.11 0.41 -34.52
CA ASN A 752 -8.45 0.45 -33.22
C ASN A 752 -7.19 -0.46 -33.25
N ALA A 753 -6.58 -0.67 -32.09
CA ALA A 753 -5.37 -1.50 -31.97
C ALA A 753 -5.60 -2.99 -32.33
N ALA A 754 -6.83 -3.50 -32.26
CA ALA A 754 -7.18 -4.87 -32.61
C ALA A 754 -7.44 -5.09 -34.10
N GLY A 755 -7.84 -4.06 -34.84
CA GLY A 755 -8.15 -4.16 -36.26
C GLY A 755 -9.19 -3.14 -36.71
N LYS A 756 -9.96 -3.51 -37.74
CA LYS A 756 -10.89 -2.61 -38.44
C LYS A 756 -12.31 -3.17 -38.49
N GLY A 757 -13.29 -2.34 -38.15
CA GLY A 757 -14.71 -2.57 -38.44
C GLY A 757 -15.16 -1.69 -39.59
N THR A 758 -16.00 -2.23 -40.48
CA THR A 758 -16.56 -1.44 -41.60
C THR A 758 -18.06 -1.62 -41.73
N ALA A 759 -18.72 -0.58 -42.22
CA ALA A 759 -20.13 -0.61 -42.64
C ALA A 759 -20.29 0.24 -43.90
N LYS A 760 -21.22 -0.15 -44.77
CA LYS A 760 -21.48 0.53 -46.05
C LYS A 760 -22.89 1.09 -46.09
N THR A 761 -23.06 2.21 -46.79
CA THR A 761 -24.37 2.77 -47.14
C THR A 761 -24.32 3.41 -48.52
N GLY A 762 -25.44 3.35 -49.24
CA GLY A 762 -25.63 4.08 -50.48
C GLY A 762 -26.27 5.45 -50.20
N GLU A 763 -25.85 6.48 -50.91
CA GLU A 763 -26.48 7.80 -50.85
C GLU A 763 -26.29 8.51 -52.20
N LYS A 764 -27.36 9.11 -52.72
CA LYS A 764 -27.34 9.84 -53.99
C LYS A 764 -27.29 11.33 -53.71
N THR A 765 -26.31 12.05 -54.27
CA THR A 765 -26.26 13.51 -54.12
C THR A 765 -27.46 14.17 -54.78
N LEU A 766 -27.91 15.29 -54.20
CA LEU A 766 -28.99 16.06 -54.79
C LEU A 766 -28.55 16.60 -56.16
N PRO A 767 -29.44 16.69 -57.15
CA PRO A 767 -29.12 17.35 -58.40
C PRO A 767 -28.92 18.86 -58.16
N LEU A 768 -27.87 19.44 -58.75
CA LEU A 768 -27.68 20.88 -58.85
C LEU A 768 -28.11 21.31 -60.25
N TYR A 769 -28.80 22.43 -60.37
CA TYR A 769 -29.21 22.95 -61.66
C TYR A 769 -28.63 24.35 -61.87
N GLY A 770 -28.33 24.66 -63.12
CA GLY A 770 -28.07 26.02 -63.57
C GLY A 770 -29.15 26.49 -64.54
N ILE A 771 -29.46 27.77 -64.48
CA ILE A 771 -30.41 28.42 -65.37
C ILE A 771 -29.63 29.18 -66.45
N ALA A 772 -29.83 28.80 -67.70
CA ALA A 772 -29.24 29.49 -68.85
C ALA A 772 -29.81 30.91 -68.90
N THR A 773 -28.96 31.92 -68.75
CA THR A 773 -29.36 33.32 -68.70
C THR A 773 -28.87 34.04 -69.96
N CYS A 774 -29.81 34.65 -70.67
CA CYS A 774 -29.56 35.40 -71.88
C CYS A 774 -30.50 36.61 -71.89
N ARG A 775 -29.96 37.82 -71.79
CA ARG A 775 -30.69 39.09 -71.81
C ARG A 775 -30.33 39.89 -73.07
N ASN A 776 -31.32 40.23 -73.88
CA ASN A 776 -31.10 41.07 -75.05
C ASN A 776 -30.70 42.51 -74.67
N GLY A 777 -29.90 43.13 -75.53
CA GLY A 777 -29.58 44.56 -75.44
C GLY A 777 -30.73 45.47 -75.82
N ALA A 778 -30.61 46.76 -75.50
CA ALA A 778 -31.65 47.76 -75.80
C ALA A 778 -31.79 48.09 -77.30
N SER A 779 -30.76 47.85 -78.11
CA SER A 779 -30.73 48.14 -79.55
C SER A 779 -29.56 47.42 -80.24
N GLY A 780 -29.59 47.31 -81.58
CA GLY A 780 -28.48 46.74 -82.36
C GLY A 780 -28.55 45.22 -82.57
N PRO A 781 -27.48 44.58 -83.08
CA PRO A 781 -27.43 43.13 -83.33
C PRO A 781 -27.59 42.27 -82.07
N GLU A 782 -27.48 42.87 -80.88
CA GLU A 782 -27.66 42.25 -79.57
C GLU A 782 -29.11 42.32 -79.04
N ALA A 783 -30.01 43.07 -79.71
CA ALA A 783 -31.39 43.26 -79.27
C ALA A 783 -32.31 42.06 -79.45
N THR A 784 -31.90 41.07 -80.27
CA THR A 784 -32.68 39.88 -80.59
C THR A 784 -31.89 38.59 -80.44
N TYR A 785 -30.73 38.62 -79.76
CA TYR A 785 -29.79 37.50 -79.69
C TYR A 785 -30.37 36.28 -78.94
N CYS A 786 -31.24 36.53 -77.97
CA CYS A 786 -31.88 35.55 -77.11
C CYS A 786 -33.31 35.17 -77.55
N ASP A 787 -33.80 35.70 -78.68
CA ASP A 787 -35.18 35.49 -79.11
C ASP A 787 -35.42 34.05 -79.58
N ARG A 788 -36.62 33.52 -79.33
CA ARG A 788 -36.93 32.09 -79.43
C ARG A 788 -37.07 31.55 -80.86
N ASP A 789 -37.29 32.43 -81.84
CA ASP A 789 -37.89 32.09 -83.12
C ASP A 789 -37.03 32.57 -84.33
N ARG A 790 -35.69 32.60 -84.21
CA ARG A 790 -34.77 33.01 -85.29
C ARG A 790 -33.72 31.95 -85.61
N ASP A 791 -33.63 31.53 -86.88
CA ASP A 791 -32.64 30.53 -87.31
C ASP A 791 -31.20 30.98 -86.99
N GLY A 792 -30.50 30.18 -86.18
CA GLY A 792 -29.10 30.40 -85.80
C GLY A 792 -28.83 31.32 -84.59
N ARG A 793 -29.86 31.84 -83.88
CA ARG A 793 -29.69 32.65 -82.65
C ARG A 793 -30.84 32.43 -81.66
N ASN A 794 -30.80 31.33 -80.90
CA ASN A 794 -31.91 30.86 -80.07
C ASN A 794 -31.55 30.63 -78.59
N GLY A 795 -30.63 31.43 -78.04
CA GLY A 795 -30.22 31.38 -76.62
C GLY A 795 -28.72 31.21 -76.43
N ASN A 796 -28.32 30.47 -75.40
CA ASN A 796 -26.91 30.23 -75.07
C ASN A 796 -26.40 28.96 -75.75
N GLU A 797 -25.25 29.03 -76.41
CA GLU A 797 -24.69 27.88 -77.12
C GLU A 797 -24.15 26.82 -76.13
N ILE A 798 -24.37 25.56 -76.47
CA ILE A 798 -23.82 24.40 -75.75
C ILE A 798 -22.84 23.68 -76.69
N PHE A 799 -21.71 23.25 -76.14
CA PHE A 799 -20.61 22.67 -76.88
C PHE A 799 -20.19 21.32 -76.30
N SER A 800 -19.70 20.42 -77.15
CA SER A 800 -19.11 19.14 -76.71
C SER A 800 -17.74 19.30 -76.03
N VAL A 801 -17.13 20.50 -76.11
CA VAL A 801 -15.82 20.85 -75.55
C VAL A 801 -15.89 22.20 -74.81
N ALA A 802 -14.91 22.50 -73.95
CA ALA A 802 -14.84 23.74 -73.18
C ALA A 802 -14.20 24.91 -73.97
N ARG A 803 -14.67 25.16 -75.19
CA ARG A 803 -14.24 26.27 -76.07
C ARG A 803 -15.35 26.63 -77.07
N GLN A 804 -15.37 27.86 -77.57
CA GLN A 804 -16.39 28.33 -78.53
C GLN A 804 -16.01 27.91 -79.95
N ASP A 805 -16.16 26.63 -80.24
CA ASP A 805 -15.85 26.01 -81.54
C ASP A 805 -17.15 25.60 -82.24
N ASN A 806 -17.47 26.26 -83.36
CA ASN A 806 -18.72 26.06 -84.10
C ASN A 806 -18.89 24.60 -84.57
N ASP A 807 -17.80 23.91 -84.93
CA ASP A 807 -17.85 22.50 -85.38
C ASP A 807 -18.11 21.53 -84.21
N LYS A 808 -18.07 22.05 -82.98
CA LYS A 808 -18.30 21.30 -81.73
C LYS A 808 -19.54 21.77 -80.98
N GLN A 809 -20.30 22.72 -81.54
CA GLN A 809 -21.59 23.13 -81.02
C GLN A 809 -22.58 21.96 -81.13
N VAL A 810 -23.28 21.67 -80.03
CA VAL A 810 -24.27 20.59 -79.94
C VAL A 810 -25.70 21.10 -79.87
N GLY A 811 -25.90 22.39 -79.58
CA GLY A 811 -27.23 22.99 -79.57
C GLY A 811 -27.31 24.32 -78.84
N TRP A 812 -28.54 24.73 -78.54
CA TRP A 812 -28.86 26.02 -77.94
C TRP A 812 -29.74 25.84 -76.70
N ALA A 813 -29.24 26.24 -75.54
CA ALA A 813 -30.04 26.40 -74.34
C ALA A 813 -30.87 27.68 -74.41
N LYS A 814 -32.19 27.51 -74.54
CA LYS A 814 -33.14 28.63 -74.53
C LYS A 814 -33.00 29.45 -73.23
N PRO A 815 -33.23 30.76 -73.23
CA PRO A 815 -33.23 31.56 -72.01
C PRO A 815 -34.19 30.97 -70.97
N GLY A 816 -33.75 30.85 -69.73
CA GLY A 816 -34.51 30.21 -68.65
C GLY A 816 -34.43 28.68 -68.62
N SER A 817 -33.69 28.04 -69.55
CA SER A 817 -33.51 26.58 -69.53
C SER A 817 -32.81 26.14 -68.24
N ARG A 818 -33.45 25.23 -67.51
CA ARG A 818 -32.93 24.64 -66.28
C ARG A 818 -32.18 23.36 -66.60
N LEU A 819 -30.86 23.40 -66.50
CA LEU A 819 -29.96 22.32 -66.89
C LEU A 819 -29.27 21.73 -65.66
N GLN A 820 -29.29 20.40 -65.51
CA GLN A 820 -28.58 19.76 -64.40
C GLN A 820 -27.08 19.92 -64.61
N ALA A 821 -26.38 20.49 -63.62
CA ALA A 821 -24.95 20.71 -63.64
C ALA A 821 -24.21 19.59 -62.87
N TYR A 822 -23.09 19.13 -63.42
CA TYR A 822 -22.30 18.02 -62.86
C TYR A 822 -20.96 18.46 -62.30
N CYS A 823 -20.17 19.20 -63.08
CA CYS A 823 -18.83 19.62 -62.68
C CYS A 823 -18.41 20.83 -63.53
N LYS A 824 -17.28 21.46 -63.17
CA LYS A 824 -16.68 22.56 -63.92
C LYS A 824 -15.36 22.15 -64.55
N LYS A 825 -15.03 22.76 -65.68
CA LYS A 825 -13.77 22.55 -66.39
C LYS A 825 -13.22 23.89 -66.86
N SER A 826 -11.91 24.08 -66.75
CA SER A 826 -11.27 25.27 -67.32
C SER A 826 -11.24 25.15 -68.84
N GLY A 827 -11.51 26.26 -69.51
CA GLY A 827 -11.58 26.34 -70.97
C GLY A 827 -11.26 27.74 -71.47
N GLU A 828 -11.72 28.03 -72.68
CA GLU A 828 -11.62 29.36 -73.28
C GLU A 828 -12.40 30.39 -72.44
N GLU A 829 -11.88 31.60 -72.38
CA GLU A 829 -12.56 32.67 -71.66
C GLU A 829 -13.77 33.18 -72.44
N VAL A 830 -14.93 33.18 -71.80
CA VAL A 830 -16.15 33.71 -72.39
C VAL A 830 -16.61 34.93 -71.60
N TYR A 831 -16.93 36.00 -72.32
CA TYR A 831 -17.49 37.22 -71.76
C TYR A 831 -18.96 37.38 -72.17
N ALA A 832 -19.86 37.23 -71.20
CA ALA A 832 -21.28 37.44 -71.38
C ALA A 832 -21.63 38.93 -71.16
N TYR A 833 -21.15 39.79 -72.05
CA TYR A 833 -21.28 41.26 -72.04
C TYR A 833 -22.60 41.76 -71.43
N ILE A 834 -23.66 41.93 -72.22
CA ILE A 834 -24.98 42.33 -71.69
C ILE A 834 -25.89 41.14 -71.36
N TYR A 835 -25.52 39.93 -71.80
CA TYR A 835 -26.41 38.76 -71.79
C TYR A 835 -26.56 38.11 -70.42
N ASN A 836 -25.60 38.31 -69.51
CA ASN A 836 -25.68 37.84 -68.13
C ASN A 836 -24.89 38.76 -67.18
N ASN A 837 -25.26 40.04 -67.14
CA ASN A 837 -24.69 41.05 -66.21
C ASN A 837 -23.15 41.15 -66.29
N ASP A 838 -22.57 41.23 -67.50
CA ASP A 838 -21.12 41.37 -67.70
C ASP A 838 -20.27 40.24 -67.09
N LYS A 839 -20.85 39.06 -66.92
CA LYS A 839 -20.14 37.90 -66.35
C LYS A 839 -19.06 37.40 -67.30
N ARG A 840 -17.81 37.35 -66.83
CA ARG A 840 -16.64 36.83 -67.58
C ARG A 840 -16.02 35.66 -66.82
N SER A 841 -15.71 34.58 -67.53
CA SER A 841 -15.18 33.36 -66.90
C SER A 841 -14.46 32.46 -67.90
N THR A 842 -13.36 31.85 -67.45
CA THR A 842 -12.71 30.70 -68.12
C THR A 842 -13.33 29.36 -67.74
N TRP A 843 -14.24 29.34 -66.76
CA TRP A 843 -14.93 28.12 -66.35
C TRP A 843 -16.10 27.78 -67.27
N TRP A 844 -16.22 26.50 -67.56
CA TRP A 844 -17.31 25.87 -68.30
C TRP A 844 -17.97 24.83 -67.40
N VAL A 845 -19.30 24.75 -67.44
CA VAL A 845 -20.09 23.81 -66.64
C VAL A 845 -20.54 22.65 -67.51
N GLN A 846 -20.21 21.43 -67.11
CA GLN A 846 -20.78 20.24 -67.73
C GLN A 846 -22.23 20.09 -67.28
N VAL A 847 -23.15 20.10 -68.24
CA VAL A 847 -24.59 20.04 -68.04
C VAL A 847 -25.22 18.84 -68.75
N ASN A 848 -26.40 18.43 -68.28
CA ASN A 848 -27.23 17.45 -68.97
C ASN A 848 -27.98 18.12 -70.12
N TYR A 849 -27.44 18.00 -71.33
CA TYR A 849 -28.05 18.47 -72.57
C TYR A 849 -27.61 17.54 -73.69
N GLU A 850 -28.53 16.70 -74.20
CA GLU A 850 -28.23 15.67 -75.21
C GLU A 850 -27.01 14.80 -74.84
N GLY A 851 -26.92 14.44 -73.55
CA GLY A 851 -25.73 13.86 -72.95
C GLY A 851 -25.00 14.86 -72.05
N LYS A 852 -23.69 14.63 -71.84
CA LYS A 852 -22.85 15.48 -70.98
C LYS A 852 -22.04 16.45 -71.84
N ASN A 853 -22.57 17.65 -72.03
CA ASN A 853 -21.96 18.71 -72.82
C ASN A 853 -21.68 19.95 -71.94
N TYR A 854 -20.99 20.95 -72.47
CA TYR A 854 -20.49 22.10 -71.73
C TYR A 854 -21.19 23.39 -72.15
N ILE A 855 -21.55 24.20 -71.16
CA ILE A 855 -21.98 25.59 -71.34
C ILE A 855 -21.01 26.51 -70.59
N PRO A 856 -20.61 27.66 -71.15
CA PRO A 856 -19.81 28.65 -70.43
C PRO A 856 -20.48 29.07 -69.13
N TRP A 857 -19.71 29.16 -68.05
CA TRP A 857 -20.21 29.67 -66.78
C TRP A 857 -20.72 31.11 -66.89
N ALA A 858 -20.12 31.88 -67.81
CA ALA A 858 -20.56 33.23 -68.15
C ALA A 858 -22.05 33.28 -68.56
N TRP A 859 -22.61 32.20 -69.10
CA TRP A 859 -23.98 32.11 -69.61
C TRP A 859 -24.95 31.34 -68.70
N LEU A 860 -24.47 30.80 -67.58
CA LEU A 860 -25.24 29.94 -66.69
C LEU A 860 -25.19 30.51 -65.27
N ASN A 861 -26.32 30.54 -64.57
CA ASN A 861 -26.36 30.89 -63.16
C ASN A 861 -26.83 29.68 -62.33
N LEU A 862 -26.06 29.26 -61.32
CA LEU A 862 -26.44 28.11 -60.47
C LEU A 862 -27.59 28.48 -59.53
N GLU A 863 -28.51 27.54 -59.35
CA GLU A 863 -29.54 27.64 -58.33
C GLU A 863 -28.93 27.57 -56.92
N GLY A 864 -29.42 28.41 -55.99
CA GLY A 864 -28.91 28.49 -54.61
C GLY A 864 -27.70 29.43 -54.42
N GLY A 865 -27.25 30.10 -55.48
CA GLY A 865 -26.19 31.10 -55.44
C GLY A 865 -25.24 30.95 -56.62
N ASP A 866 -24.95 32.05 -57.32
CA ASP A 866 -24.17 32.05 -58.55
C ASP A 866 -22.65 31.89 -58.29
N ASN A 867 -22.25 30.81 -57.62
CA ASN A 867 -20.88 30.52 -57.23
C ASN A 867 -20.36 29.24 -57.92
N ILE A 868 -19.46 29.41 -58.89
CA ILE A 868 -18.85 28.30 -59.64
C ILE A 868 -18.02 27.35 -58.77
N ASN A 869 -17.57 27.79 -57.59
CA ASN A 869 -16.81 26.96 -56.67
C ASN A 869 -17.65 25.91 -55.96
N THR A 870 -18.97 25.97 -56.11
CA THR A 870 -19.88 24.92 -55.64
C THR A 870 -19.66 23.62 -56.42
N LEU A 871 -19.39 23.69 -57.72
CA LEU A 871 -19.20 22.49 -58.55
C LEU A 871 -17.78 21.90 -58.40
N PRO A 872 -17.66 20.56 -58.36
CA PRO A 872 -16.36 19.91 -58.41
C PRO A 872 -15.74 20.06 -59.81
N THR A 873 -14.44 19.82 -59.91
CA THR A 873 -13.73 19.87 -61.19
C THR A 873 -13.95 18.56 -61.96
N CYS A 874 -14.26 18.65 -63.26
CA CYS A 874 -14.13 17.56 -64.21
C CYS A 874 -12.62 17.41 -64.56
#